data_AF-S2J6B4-F1
#
_entry.id   AF-S2J6B4-F1
#
_cell.length_a   1.000
_cell.length_b   1.000
_cell.length_c   1.000
_cell.angle_alpha   90.00
_cell.angle_beta   90.00
_cell.angle_gamma   90.00
#
_symmetry.space_group_name_H-M   'P 1'
#
loop_
_entity.id
_entity.type
_entity.pdbx_description
1 polymer ?
#
loop_
_entity_poly.entity_id
_entity_poly.type
_entity_poly.pdbx_seq_one_letter_code
_entity_poly.pdbx_strand_id
1 'polypeptide(L)'
;MSTKATPCAECRLQRRKCARPASNQECSRCKRLGIICKQPMKLKELNEIDTSQEMVELQNQVLQLEEACHYVENQLNLYRKENNNQTTTMANNTIMLQTLFQNWKFKIVNGGFQIETDIRDLSDLLMLNTSISYLSPLSYDSASSISSNDSYYRGRDAGIVLSFGKEATGSLIPFTIRTMARSLTSKPSHIPVALLLPSILLLDPKSLVDQLLKTYFQCHNIYNPLVHEKTYRDKMVPIQDPLTDLLTLSICSYVCSTPCRHLTFTPRERRNMGDYFYAKARDIIWDQFDLPEKRLENAMSINLLIQYMNVTLKYMEGRQLISMAFQILLDLRSEYPEFQVPVDLDVVDVEDTPYAKHYNYDINQEPITDVDKALFTRHIKVAAIMSSLLDYVVSNSTDMSLFHFPTWKYLADEPENTKKFVRSQNWIINLYNHKFVKNFMKSIHRVQLGTTCALSFESILVMEDVIKEYTKAVPAEFRLCDDLNNVEMCFHAIENTVDSVLLVNFVQFHILQMSVYSCLLQPKALNSQGQQLLSSIQEHSLENALKSTQFILCGIRRLAAADTTSCIYLISATEYLFHVLDVLVMLSLSPNKQIVKEAKSMMKSCLDELDLVGCAQGYQPLQSKTSAKKTRKVRMKDCRLDVDYYDQFPHPWFAMVSDASHYFTSR
;
A
#
# COMPACT_ATOMS: atom_id res chain seq x y z
N MET A 1 47.13 10.98 8.32
CA MET A 1 46.55 10.20 9.43
C MET A 1 45.23 10.84 9.82
N SER A 2 44.09 10.20 9.56
CA SER A 2 42.76 10.71 9.95
C SER A 2 42.63 10.56 11.47
N THR A 3 42.73 11.66 12.20
CA THR A 3 42.44 11.72 13.63
C THR A 3 40.98 11.33 13.82
N LYS A 4 40.72 10.19 14.50
CA LYS A 4 39.36 9.75 14.84
C LYS A 4 38.72 10.82 15.73
N ALA A 5 37.91 11.70 15.14
CA ALA A 5 37.23 12.76 15.86
C ALA A 5 36.20 12.15 16.80
N THR A 6 36.30 12.47 18.10
CA THR A 6 35.31 12.04 19.10
C THR A 6 33.96 12.68 18.77
N PRO A 7 32.87 11.89 18.69
CA PRO A 7 31.54 12.44 18.43
C PRO A 7 31.10 13.40 19.54
N CYS A 8 30.25 14.39 19.21
CA CYS A 8 29.60 15.24 20.21
C CYS A 8 28.70 14.42 21.13
N ALA A 9 28.38 14.95 22.32
CA ALA A 9 27.53 14.23 23.28
C ALA A 9 26.20 13.80 22.66
N GLU A 10 25.59 14.71 21.88
CA GLU A 10 24.31 14.46 21.20
C GLU A 10 24.41 13.35 20.14
N CYS A 11 25.37 13.43 19.23
CA CYS A 11 25.57 12.39 18.22
C CYS A 11 26.00 11.06 18.86
N ARG A 12 26.68 11.08 20.01
CA ARG A 12 27.06 9.87 20.73
C ARG A 12 25.83 9.21 21.38
N LEU A 13 25.00 9.99 22.05
CA LEU A 13 23.75 9.53 22.67
C LEU A 13 22.82 8.91 21.63
N GLN A 14 22.63 9.62 20.51
CA GLN A 14 21.75 9.20 19.40
C GLN A 14 22.42 8.20 18.44
N ARG A 15 23.65 7.74 18.74
CA ARG A 15 24.45 6.84 17.90
C ARG A 15 24.56 7.28 16.42
N ARG A 16 24.62 8.59 16.16
CA ARG A 16 24.70 9.19 14.82
C ARG A 16 26.13 9.56 14.42
N LYS A 17 26.36 9.61 13.10
CA LYS A 17 27.66 10.02 12.53
C LYS A 17 27.91 11.51 12.83
N CYS A 18 28.97 11.78 13.58
CA CYS A 18 29.40 13.14 13.90
C CYS A 18 30.54 13.57 12.97
N ALA A 19 30.24 14.43 11.99
CA ALA A 19 31.26 15.10 11.18
C ALA A 19 31.51 16.50 11.75
N ARG A 20 32.73 16.78 12.21
CA ARG A 20 33.13 18.11 12.67
C ARG A 20 34.19 18.68 11.73
N PRO A 21 34.06 19.94 11.26
CA PRO A 21 35.11 20.59 10.49
C PRO A 21 36.36 20.89 11.35
N ALA A 22 36.16 21.19 12.64
CA ALA A 22 37.21 21.39 13.63
C ALA A 22 36.73 20.96 15.03
N SER A 23 37.66 20.66 15.95
CA SER A 23 37.32 20.22 17.32
C SER A 23 36.39 21.18 18.04
N ASN A 24 36.52 22.49 17.78
CA ASN A 24 35.82 23.57 18.48
C ASN A 24 34.57 24.08 17.73
N GLN A 25 34.26 23.49 16.57
CA GLN A 25 33.06 23.85 15.81
C GLN A 25 31.95 22.85 16.04
N GLU A 26 30.71 23.33 15.90
CA GLU A 26 29.53 22.48 15.90
C GLU A 26 29.66 21.41 14.81
N CYS A 27 29.21 20.19 15.10
CA CYS A 27 29.19 19.16 14.08
C CYS A 27 28.15 19.52 13.01
N SER A 28 28.39 19.08 11.77
CA SER A 28 27.53 19.36 10.64
C SER A 28 26.08 18.96 10.90
N ARG A 29 25.87 17.88 11.67
CA ARG A 29 24.54 17.42 12.10
C ARG A 29 23.87 18.40 13.05
N CYS A 30 24.48 18.71 14.19
CA CYS A 30 23.91 19.62 15.19
C CYS A 30 23.65 21.00 14.61
N LYS A 31 24.58 21.52 13.79
CA LYS A 31 24.41 22.79 13.07
C LYS A 31 23.22 22.75 12.10
N ARG A 32 23.08 21.65 11.33
CA ARG A 32 21.97 21.47 10.38
C ARG A 32 20.62 21.38 11.08
N LEU A 33 20.56 20.76 12.26
CA LEU A 33 19.34 20.56 13.03
C LEU A 33 19.02 21.71 14.00
N GLY A 34 19.89 22.71 14.12
CA GLY A 34 19.72 23.81 15.09
C GLY A 34 19.81 23.37 16.57
N ILE A 35 20.44 22.23 16.86
CA ILE A 35 20.56 21.67 18.21
C ILE A 35 21.93 22.03 18.80
N ILE A 36 21.98 22.38 20.09
CA ILE A 36 23.22 22.77 20.78
C ILE A 36 24.24 21.63 20.74
N CYS A 37 25.34 21.84 20.01
CA CYS A 37 26.41 20.84 19.87
C CYS A 37 27.31 20.81 21.12
N LYS A 38 26.96 20.00 22.11
CA LYS A 38 27.80 19.83 23.32
C LYS A 38 29.09 19.06 23.01
N GLN A 39 30.24 19.61 23.41
CA GLN A 39 31.54 18.92 23.36
C GLN A 39 31.46 17.63 24.18
N PRO A 40 32.14 16.54 23.77
CA PRO A 40 32.28 15.38 24.63
C PRO A 40 32.95 15.84 25.93
N MET A 41 32.25 15.69 27.07
CA MET A 41 32.84 15.92 28.38
C MET A 41 34.09 15.03 28.51
N LYS A 42 35.19 15.60 29.00
CA LYS A 42 36.39 14.81 29.30
C LYS A 42 35.98 13.78 30.35
N LEU A 43 36.33 12.52 30.10
CA LEU A 43 35.96 11.35 30.92
C LEU A 43 36.28 11.48 32.43
N LYS A 44 37.01 12.52 32.86
CA LYS A 44 37.31 12.80 34.26
C LYS A 44 36.13 13.35 35.07
N GLU A 45 35.09 13.90 34.45
CA GLU A 45 33.93 14.48 35.17
C GLU A 45 32.71 13.53 35.22
N LEU A 46 32.73 12.38 34.54
CA LEU A 46 31.64 11.39 34.58
C LEU A 46 31.82 10.30 35.66
N ASN A 47 32.97 10.23 36.32
CA ASN A 47 33.22 9.25 37.39
C ASN A 47 32.52 9.60 38.71
N GLU A 48 31.74 10.69 38.76
CA GLU A 48 30.86 11.05 39.88
C GLU A 48 29.37 10.85 39.55
N ILE A 49 29.03 10.21 38.42
CA ILE A 49 27.67 9.69 38.21
C ILE A 49 27.64 8.29 38.84
N ASP A 50 26.68 8.11 39.76
CA ASP A 50 26.49 6.96 40.61
C ASP A 50 26.32 5.65 39.83
N THR A 51 27.45 5.04 39.46
CA THR A 51 27.54 3.73 38.82
C THR A 51 26.86 2.60 39.61
N SER A 52 26.47 2.83 40.87
CA SER A 52 25.71 1.86 41.63
C SER A 52 24.26 1.75 41.14
N GLN A 53 23.63 2.86 40.75
CA GLN A 53 22.22 2.87 40.38
C GLN A 53 21.98 2.25 38.99
N GLU A 54 22.85 2.54 38.03
CA GLU A 54 22.80 1.96 36.68
C GLU A 54 23.12 0.44 36.69
N MET A 55 24.01 0.00 37.59
CA MET A 55 24.26 -1.43 37.84
C MET A 55 23.05 -2.13 38.45
N VAL A 56 22.35 -1.48 39.40
CA VAL A 56 21.13 -2.04 40.01
C VAL A 56 19.99 -2.13 38.99
N GLU A 57 19.84 -1.13 38.11
CA GLU A 57 18.87 -1.18 37.01
C GLU A 57 19.20 -2.29 36.00
N LEU A 58 20.47 -2.47 35.65
CA LEU A 58 20.89 -3.58 34.77
C LEU A 58 20.70 -4.94 35.43
N GLN A 59 20.95 -5.07 36.74
CA GLN A 59 20.67 -6.30 37.48
C GLN A 59 19.16 -6.61 37.50
N ASN A 60 18.32 -5.60 37.69
CA ASN A 60 16.86 -5.77 37.62
C ASN A 60 16.38 -6.17 36.22
N GLN A 61 16.98 -5.61 35.16
CA GLN A 61 16.66 -6.00 33.78
C GLN A 61 17.08 -7.43 33.46
N VAL A 62 18.24 -7.88 33.97
CA VAL A 62 18.69 -9.27 33.83
C VAL A 62 17.75 -10.23 34.56
N LEU A 63 17.33 -9.90 35.78
CA LEU A 63 16.35 -10.67 36.55
C LEU A 63 15.01 -10.80 35.81
N GLN A 64 14.49 -9.71 35.24
CA GLN A 64 13.25 -9.74 34.45
C GLN A 64 13.39 -10.62 33.20
N LEU A 65 14.56 -10.61 32.55
CA LEU A 65 14.83 -11.48 31.41
C LEU A 65 14.92 -12.96 31.79
N GLU A 66 15.55 -13.28 32.92
CA GLU A 66 15.62 -14.65 33.44
C GLU A 66 14.22 -15.19 33.78
N GLU A 67 13.36 -14.36 34.38
CA GLU A 67 11.99 -14.71 34.71
C GLU A 67 11.13 -14.94 33.44
N ALA A 68 11.31 -14.10 32.41
CA ALA A 68 10.67 -14.29 31.11
C ALA A 68 11.14 -15.57 30.40
N CYS A 69 12.44 -15.89 30.46
CA CYS A 69 12.98 -17.15 29.92
C CYS A 69 12.38 -18.37 30.63
N HIS A 70 12.30 -18.35 31.97
CA HIS A 70 11.66 -19.42 32.73
C HIS A 70 10.16 -19.57 32.43
N TYR A 71 9.45 -18.46 32.22
CA TYR A 71 8.05 -18.49 31.80
C TYR A 71 7.89 -19.19 30.43
N VAL A 72 8.72 -18.85 29.45
CA VAL A 72 8.70 -19.47 28.11
C VAL A 72 9.06 -20.96 28.17
N GLU A 73 10.05 -21.34 28.97
CA GLU A 73 10.41 -22.75 29.18
C GLU A 73 9.26 -23.56 29.81
N ASN A 74 8.55 -22.97 30.77
CA ASN A 74 7.37 -23.60 31.36
C ASN A 74 6.23 -23.77 30.36
N GLN A 75 5.97 -22.76 29.52
CA GLN A 75 4.97 -22.86 28.45
C GLN A 75 5.33 -23.95 27.44
N LEU A 76 6.60 -24.04 27.03
CA LEU A 76 7.08 -25.11 26.14
C LEU A 76 6.94 -26.50 26.76
N ASN A 77 7.16 -26.62 28.08
CA ASN A 77 6.99 -27.89 28.79
C ASN A 77 5.51 -28.28 28.96
N LEU A 78 4.61 -27.31 29.12
CA LEU A 78 3.16 -27.57 29.12
C LEU A 78 2.69 -28.05 27.74
N TYR A 79 3.10 -27.37 26.67
CA TYR A 79 2.81 -27.80 25.29
C TYR A 79 3.35 -29.21 24.98
N ARG A 80 4.55 -29.56 25.47
CA ARG A 80 5.09 -30.92 25.32
C ARG A 80 4.29 -31.97 26.09
N LYS A 81 3.77 -31.64 27.27
CA LYS A 81 2.94 -32.54 28.07
C LYS A 81 1.54 -32.73 27.46
N GLU A 82 0.95 -31.68 26.89
CA GLU A 82 -0.35 -31.76 26.19
C GLU A 82 -0.27 -32.62 24.93
N ASN A 83 0.82 -32.54 24.17
CA ASN A 83 1.04 -33.40 22.99
C ASN A 83 1.27 -34.89 23.34
N ASN A 84 1.79 -35.20 24.53
CA ASN A 84 1.97 -36.59 24.97
C ASN A 84 0.67 -37.26 25.45
N ASN A 85 -0.39 -36.50 25.74
CA ASN A 85 -1.67 -37.05 26.20
C ASN A 85 -2.71 -37.26 25.08
N GLN A 86 -2.41 -36.90 23.82
CA GLN A 86 -3.31 -37.06 22.66
C GLN A 86 -2.80 -38.05 21.61
N THR A 87 -2.22 -39.19 22.00
CA THR A 87 -1.80 -40.23 21.05
C THR A 87 -2.45 -41.59 21.31
N THR A 88 -3.64 -41.79 20.73
CA THR A 88 -4.17 -43.15 20.46
C THR A 88 -4.72 -43.35 19.05
N THR A 89 -4.38 -42.51 18.07
CA THR A 89 -4.84 -42.72 16.67
C THR A 89 -3.91 -42.19 15.56
N MET A 90 -2.60 -42.06 15.80
CA MET A 90 -1.62 -41.74 14.73
C MET A 90 -0.28 -42.49 14.86
N ALA A 91 -0.29 -43.72 15.40
CA ALA A 91 0.93 -44.43 15.76
C ALA A 91 1.81 -44.90 14.58
N ASN A 92 1.32 -44.92 13.34
CA ASN A 92 2.09 -45.50 12.22
C ASN A 92 2.92 -44.49 11.40
N ASN A 93 2.58 -43.19 11.41
CA ASN A 93 3.32 -42.18 10.64
C ASN A 93 4.39 -41.44 11.47
N THR A 94 4.27 -41.43 12.81
CA THR A 94 5.21 -40.73 13.69
C THR A 94 6.50 -41.51 13.93
N ILE A 95 6.49 -42.84 13.79
CA ILE A 95 7.68 -43.69 13.98
C ILE A 95 8.74 -43.39 12.92
N MET A 96 8.35 -43.13 11.66
CA MET A 96 9.30 -42.84 10.57
C MET A 96 9.94 -41.44 10.72
N LEU A 97 9.19 -40.45 11.19
CA LEU A 97 9.70 -39.11 11.50
C LEU A 97 10.56 -39.09 12.77
N GLN A 98 10.20 -39.84 13.82
CA GLN A 98 11.04 -39.95 15.02
C GLN A 98 12.38 -40.64 14.75
N THR A 99 12.43 -41.63 13.84
CA THR A 99 13.71 -42.23 13.42
C THR A 99 14.61 -41.27 12.63
N LEU A 100 14.05 -40.25 11.96
CA LEU A 100 14.83 -39.24 11.24
C LEU A 100 15.47 -38.21 12.18
N PHE A 101 14.78 -37.81 13.27
CA PHE A 101 15.28 -36.82 14.22
C PHE A 101 16.18 -37.38 15.32
N GLN A 102 16.16 -38.69 15.59
CA GLN A 102 17.00 -39.33 16.63
C GLN A 102 18.50 -39.43 16.26
N ASN A 103 18.88 -39.19 15.01
CA ASN A 103 20.26 -39.38 14.53
C ASN A 103 21.00 -38.08 14.17
N TRP A 104 20.43 -36.90 14.44
CA TRP A 104 21.12 -35.64 14.14
C TRP A 104 22.19 -35.36 15.19
N LYS A 105 23.45 -35.32 14.75
CA LYS A 105 24.57 -34.89 15.59
C LYS A 105 24.74 -33.39 15.40
N PHE A 106 24.77 -32.65 16.49
CA PHE A 106 24.96 -31.20 16.46
C PHE A 106 26.34 -30.87 17.02
N LYS A 107 27.03 -29.94 16.38
CA LYS A 107 28.31 -29.40 16.84
C LYS A 107 28.25 -27.88 16.83
N ILE A 108 28.73 -27.26 17.90
CA ILE A 108 28.92 -25.81 17.95
C ILE A 108 30.36 -25.52 17.54
N VAL A 109 30.56 -24.77 16.45
CA VAL A 109 31.88 -24.35 15.96
C VAL A 109 31.85 -22.84 15.80
N ASN A 110 32.80 -22.14 16.45
CA ASN A 110 32.91 -20.68 16.43
C ASN A 110 31.62 -19.92 16.83
N GLY A 111 30.87 -20.47 17.78
CA GLY A 111 29.61 -19.87 18.26
C GLY A 111 28.40 -20.07 17.34
N GLY A 112 28.54 -20.81 16.23
CA GLY A 112 27.43 -21.19 15.36
C GLY A 112 27.01 -22.65 15.55
N PHE A 113 25.71 -22.93 15.39
CA PHE A 113 25.17 -24.30 15.34
C PHE A 113 25.42 -24.92 13.97
N GLN A 114 26.07 -26.07 13.94
CA GLN A 114 26.27 -26.88 12.75
C GLN A 114 25.64 -28.26 12.96
N ILE A 115 24.77 -28.66 12.02
CA ILE A 115 24.15 -29.98 12.01
C ILE A 115 25.05 -30.89 11.16
N GLU A 116 25.61 -31.94 11.77
CA GLU A 116 26.28 -33.02 11.06
C GLU A 116 25.22 -33.96 10.50
N THR A 117 25.08 -33.95 9.18
CA THR A 117 24.24 -34.89 8.43
C THR A 117 25.14 -35.84 7.66
N ASP A 118 24.78 -37.12 7.55
CA ASP A 118 25.48 -38.10 6.69
C ASP A 118 25.16 -37.94 5.19
N ILE A 119 24.57 -36.81 4.79
CA ILE A 119 24.20 -36.47 3.41
C ILE A 119 25.48 -36.02 2.68
N ARG A 120 25.98 -36.85 1.76
CA ARG A 120 27.27 -36.62 1.09
C ARG A 120 27.09 -35.96 -0.27
N ASP A 121 25.94 -36.15 -0.91
CA ASP A 121 25.63 -35.54 -2.19
C ASP A 121 24.14 -35.18 -2.37
N LEU A 122 23.81 -34.54 -3.49
CA LEU A 122 22.45 -34.08 -3.80
C LEU A 122 21.47 -35.25 -4.03
N SER A 123 21.97 -36.43 -4.41
CA SER A 123 21.13 -37.63 -4.58
C SER A 123 20.68 -38.18 -3.23
N ASP A 124 21.53 -38.14 -2.21
CA ASP A 124 21.16 -38.49 -0.83
C ASP A 124 20.01 -37.60 -0.32
N LEU A 125 20.03 -36.31 -0.67
CA LEU A 125 18.97 -35.35 -0.34
C LEU A 125 17.65 -35.65 -1.09
N LEU A 126 17.74 -36.12 -2.34
CA LEU A 126 16.58 -36.45 -3.17
C LEU A 126 15.95 -37.80 -2.81
N MET A 127 16.73 -38.74 -2.26
CA MET A 127 16.24 -40.03 -1.75
C MET A 127 15.37 -39.88 -0.50
N LEU A 128 15.54 -38.81 0.27
CA LEU A 128 14.66 -38.44 1.38
C LEU A 128 13.30 -37.87 0.91
N ASN A 129 13.14 -37.63 -0.39
CA ASN A 129 11.93 -37.04 -0.95
C ASN A 129 11.13 -38.06 -1.76
N THR A 130 10.56 -39.07 -1.09
CA THR A 130 9.55 -39.95 -1.71
C THR A 130 8.28 -40.13 -0.86
N SER A 131 7.31 -39.26 -1.16
CA SER A 131 5.85 -39.46 -1.22
C SER A 131 5.00 -39.57 0.06
N ILE A 132 4.06 -38.63 0.20
CA ILE A 132 2.69 -38.93 0.66
C ILE A 132 1.71 -38.25 -0.32
N SER A 133 1.44 -38.90 -1.45
CA SER A 133 0.42 -38.42 -2.41
C SER A 133 -0.31 -39.54 -3.18
N TYR A 134 -0.12 -40.84 -2.88
CA TYR A 134 -0.59 -41.87 -3.82
C TYR A 134 -1.37 -43.10 -3.30
N LEU A 135 -1.71 -43.23 -2.00
CA LEU A 135 -2.43 -44.43 -1.52
C LEU A 135 -3.86 -44.18 -0.98
N SER A 136 -4.70 -43.47 -1.75
CA SER A 136 -6.16 -43.63 -1.63
C SER A 136 -6.79 -43.69 -3.02
N PRO A 137 -7.49 -44.77 -3.42
CA PRO A 137 -8.06 -44.91 -4.76
C PRO A 137 -9.29 -44.03 -5.02
N LEU A 138 -9.64 -43.09 -4.14
CA LEU A 138 -10.86 -42.27 -4.22
C LEU A 138 -10.66 -40.81 -3.74
N SER A 139 -9.48 -40.19 -3.92
CA SER A 139 -9.28 -38.79 -3.53
C SER A 139 -9.28 -37.85 -4.73
N TYR A 140 -10.46 -37.28 -5.00
CA TYR A 140 -10.64 -36.04 -5.74
C TYR A 140 -10.03 -34.90 -4.92
N ASP A 141 -8.75 -34.55 -5.12
CA ASP A 141 -8.19 -33.31 -4.55
C ASP A 141 -6.93 -32.89 -5.32
N SER A 142 -7.13 -32.11 -6.39
CA SER A 142 -6.11 -31.24 -6.97
C SER A 142 -6.30 -29.78 -6.51
N ALA A 143 -6.81 -29.59 -5.29
CA ALA A 143 -7.07 -28.29 -4.68
C ALA A 143 -6.32 -28.10 -3.34
N SER A 144 -5.15 -28.70 -3.14
CA SER A 144 -4.39 -28.54 -1.88
C SER A 144 -3.31 -27.46 -1.97
N SER A 145 -3.74 -26.19 -1.99
CA SER A 145 -3.11 -25.12 -1.21
C SER A 145 -4.14 -24.10 -0.69
N ILE A 146 -5.40 -24.52 -0.61
CA ILE A 146 -6.42 -23.80 0.14
C ILE A 146 -6.22 -24.24 1.59
N SER A 147 -5.63 -23.36 2.43
CA SER A 147 -5.68 -23.58 3.87
C SER A 147 -7.15 -23.76 4.26
N SER A 148 -7.47 -24.70 5.15
CA SER A 148 -8.84 -25.00 5.59
C SER A 148 -9.62 -23.81 6.15
N ASN A 149 -9.00 -22.63 6.28
CA ASN A 149 -9.61 -21.37 6.68
C ASN A 149 -10.22 -20.54 5.53
N ASP A 150 -10.07 -20.95 4.26
CA ASP A 150 -10.55 -20.18 3.09
C ASP A 150 -11.99 -20.53 2.64
N SER A 151 -12.64 -21.54 3.23
CA SER A 151 -14.06 -21.88 2.96
C SER A 151 -15.04 -21.19 3.92
N TYR A 152 -14.76 -19.92 4.27
CA TYR A 152 -15.41 -19.22 5.37
C TYR A 152 -16.92 -18.91 5.16
N TYR A 153 -17.47 -19.14 3.96
CA TYR A 153 -18.89 -18.96 3.68
C TYR A 153 -19.46 -20.24 3.04
N ARG A 154 -20.34 -20.89 3.82
CA ARG A 154 -20.92 -22.23 3.67
C ARG A 154 -19.98 -23.36 4.07
N GLY A 155 -20.18 -23.82 5.30
CA GLY A 155 -19.73 -25.14 5.71
C GLY A 155 -20.25 -26.21 4.72
N ARG A 156 -19.33 -27.07 4.30
CA ARG A 156 -19.49 -28.27 3.44
C ARG A 156 -19.41 -28.00 1.93
N ASP A 157 -18.39 -28.63 1.35
CA ASP A 157 -18.25 -29.01 -0.05
C ASP A 157 -18.45 -27.89 -1.06
N ALA A 158 -17.40 -27.08 -1.28
CA ALA A 158 -17.30 -26.26 -2.49
C ALA A 158 -17.20 -27.20 -3.72
N GLY A 159 -18.36 -27.60 -4.24
CA GLY A 159 -18.46 -28.66 -5.26
C GLY A 159 -17.80 -28.29 -6.58
N ILE A 160 -17.60 -26.99 -6.87
CA ILE A 160 -17.01 -26.51 -8.12
C ILE A 160 -15.94 -25.45 -7.84
N VAL A 161 -14.68 -25.86 -7.98
CA VAL A 161 -13.52 -24.97 -7.93
C VAL A 161 -13.11 -24.56 -9.35
N LEU A 162 -12.98 -23.26 -9.56
CA LEU A 162 -12.66 -22.63 -10.83
C LEU A 162 -11.31 -21.93 -10.73
N SER A 163 -10.47 -22.05 -11.76
CA SER A 163 -9.20 -21.33 -11.81
C SER A 163 -9.30 -20.11 -12.70
N PHE A 164 -8.76 -18.99 -12.24
CA PHE A 164 -8.66 -17.75 -12.99
C PHE A 164 -7.21 -17.28 -12.98
N GLY A 165 -6.78 -16.61 -14.04
CA GLY A 165 -5.46 -16.01 -14.05
C GLY A 165 -5.26 -15.12 -15.26
N LYS A 166 -4.36 -14.15 -15.10
CA LYS A 166 -4.17 -13.12 -16.11
C LYS A 166 -2.90 -13.38 -16.92
N GLU A 167 -3.03 -13.44 -18.23
CA GLU A 167 -1.85 -13.58 -19.09
C GLU A 167 -0.96 -12.33 -18.99
N ALA A 168 0.27 -12.53 -18.53
CA ALA A 168 1.21 -11.46 -18.29
C ALA A 168 1.60 -10.70 -19.58
N THR A 169 1.44 -11.29 -20.76
CA THR A 169 1.87 -10.72 -22.05
C THR A 169 0.89 -9.70 -22.65
N GLY A 170 -0.32 -9.58 -22.10
CA GLY A 170 -1.41 -8.77 -22.66
C GLY A 170 -1.97 -7.66 -21.77
N SER A 171 -1.38 -7.41 -20.59
CA SER A 171 -1.93 -6.46 -19.63
C SER A 171 -0.90 -5.49 -19.04
N LEU A 172 -1.35 -4.26 -18.83
CA LEU A 172 -0.62 -3.13 -18.28
C LEU A 172 -0.29 -3.32 -16.78
N ILE A 173 -1.22 -3.82 -15.96
CA ILE A 173 -0.98 -3.95 -14.50
C ILE A 173 0.14 -4.97 -14.17
N PRO A 174 0.09 -6.24 -14.61
CA PRO A 174 1.18 -7.20 -14.38
C PRO A 174 2.50 -6.75 -15.02
N PHE A 175 2.44 -5.98 -16.10
CA PHE A 175 3.62 -5.38 -16.71
C PHE A 175 4.27 -4.33 -15.79
N THR A 176 3.47 -3.41 -15.26
CA THR A 176 3.93 -2.37 -14.35
C THR A 176 4.42 -2.95 -13.03
N ILE A 177 3.71 -3.95 -12.48
CA ILE A 177 4.15 -4.64 -11.26
C ILE A 177 5.48 -5.36 -11.46
N ARG A 178 5.68 -6.05 -12.59
CA ARG A 178 6.99 -6.65 -12.91
C ARG A 178 8.09 -5.60 -13.04
N THR A 179 7.76 -4.40 -13.51
CA THR A 179 8.71 -3.29 -13.58
C THR A 179 9.08 -2.81 -12.18
N MET A 180 8.08 -2.61 -11.31
CA MET A 180 8.31 -2.30 -9.88
C MET A 180 9.15 -3.37 -9.19
N ALA A 181 8.83 -4.66 -9.36
CA ALA A 181 9.57 -5.76 -8.75
C ALA A 181 11.06 -5.79 -9.19
N ARG A 182 11.34 -5.44 -10.45
CA ARG A 182 12.71 -5.31 -10.95
C ARG A 182 13.43 -4.11 -10.33
N SER A 183 12.78 -2.95 -10.25
CA SER A 183 13.32 -1.77 -9.55
C SER A 183 13.57 -2.05 -8.07
N LEU A 184 12.77 -2.92 -7.47
CA LEU A 184 12.91 -3.38 -6.08
C LEU A 184 14.06 -4.38 -5.86
N THR A 185 14.66 -4.90 -6.93
CA THR A 185 15.76 -5.87 -6.84
C THR A 185 17.06 -5.34 -7.45
N SER A 186 16.98 -4.31 -8.29
CA SER A 186 18.15 -3.61 -8.82
C SER A 186 18.89 -2.87 -7.71
N LYS A 187 20.22 -3.03 -7.67
CA LYS A 187 21.08 -2.15 -6.86
C LYS A 187 20.90 -0.72 -7.36
N PRO A 188 20.75 0.28 -6.47
CA PRO A 188 20.61 1.67 -6.88
C PRO A 188 21.85 2.10 -7.68
N SER A 189 21.71 2.13 -8.99
CA SER A 189 22.64 2.78 -9.90
C SER A 189 22.28 4.25 -9.91
N HIS A 190 22.80 5.05 -8.97
CA HIS A 190 23.35 6.37 -9.28
C HIS A 190 23.77 7.16 -8.03
N ILE A 191 24.90 7.84 -8.25
CA ILE A 191 25.46 8.97 -7.50
C ILE A 191 24.38 10.06 -7.35
N PRO A 192 24.26 10.76 -6.21
CA PRO A 192 23.27 11.83 -6.05
C PRO A 192 23.45 12.86 -7.17
N VAL A 193 22.43 13.05 -8.00
CA VAL A 193 22.35 14.26 -8.83
C VAL A 193 22.46 15.42 -7.85
N ALA A 194 23.43 16.31 -8.07
CA ALA A 194 23.61 17.48 -7.23
C ALA A 194 22.26 18.17 -7.08
N LEU A 195 21.74 18.25 -5.85
CA LEU A 195 20.44 18.86 -5.57
C LEU A 195 20.48 20.29 -6.11
N LEU A 196 19.74 20.53 -7.19
CA LEU A 196 19.61 21.86 -7.74
C LEU A 196 18.76 22.65 -6.75
N LEU A 197 19.37 23.63 -6.08
CA LEU A 197 18.63 24.57 -5.26
C LEU A 197 17.72 25.39 -6.18
N PRO A 198 16.38 25.26 -6.07
CA PRO A 198 15.47 26.02 -6.91
C PRO A 198 15.69 27.52 -6.72
N SER A 199 15.89 28.26 -7.82
CA SER A 199 16.19 29.69 -7.76
C SER A 199 15.14 30.50 -6.99
N ILE A 200 13.89 30.05 -7.00
CA ILE A 200 12.80 30.70 -6.25
C ILE A 200 12.96 30.55 -4.72
N LEU A 201 13.54 29.44 -4.25
CA LEU A 201 13.85 29.25 -2.82
C LEU A 201 14.99 30.15 -2.34
N LEU A 202 15.82 30.67 -3.25
CA LEU A 202 16.84 31.67 -2.93
C LEU A 202 16.25 33.08 -2.78
N LEU A 203 15.10 33.35 -3.43
CA LEU A 203 14.48 34.68 -3.45
C LEU A 203 13.52 34.87 -2.28
N ASP A 204 12.54 33.97 -2.14
CA ASP A 204 11.53 34.05 -1.09
C ASP A 204 11.00 32.66 -0.72
N PRO A 205 11.70 31.93 0.17
CA PRO A 205 11.31 30.59 0.56
C PRO A 205 9.99 30.55 1.34
N LYS A 206 9.63 31.62 2.06
CA LYS A 206 8.40 31.64 2.88
C LYS A 206 7.16 31.73 2.00
N SER A 207 7.14 32.68 1.05
CA SER A 207 6.02 32.84 0.13
C SER A 207 5.78 31.58 -0.72
N LEU A 208 6.86 30.94 -1.20
CA LEU A 208 6.74 29.68 -1.92
C LEU A 208 6.11 28.58 -1.06
N VAL A 209 6.61 28.39 0.16
CA VAL A 209 6.07 27.37 1.07
C VAL A 209 4.61 27.68 1.38
N ASP A 210 4.25 28.92 1.67
CA ASP A 210 2.87 29.33 1.94
C ASP A 210 1.94 29.04 0.74
N GLN A 211 2.41 29.27 -0.49
CA GLN A 211 1.66 28.94 -1.70
C GLN A 211 1.41 27.42 -1.81
N LEU A 212 2.42 26.60 -1.56
CA LEU A 212 2.32 25.14 -1.62
C LEU A 212 1.40 24.59 -0.52
N LEU A 213 1.52 25.10 0.71
CA LEU A 213 0.66 24.73 1.83
C LEU A 213 -0.80 25.11 1.58
N LYS A 214 -1.04 26.33 1.09
CA LYS A 214 -2.39 26.76 0.70
C LYS A 214 -2.97 25.84 -0.35
N THR A 215 -2.18 25.47 -1.36
CA THR A 215 -2.60 24.54 -2.41
C THR A 215 -2.95 23.16 -1.84
N TYR A 216 -2.15 22.65 -0.90
CA TYR A 216 -2.42 21.37 -0.23
C TYR A 216 -3.78 21.36 0.47
N PHE A 217 -4.02 22.32 1.37
CA PHE A 217 -5.26 22.35 2.15
C PHE A 217 -6.50 22.63 1.29
N GLN A 218 -6.36 23.42 0.22
CA GLN A 218 -7.46 23.73 -0.70
C GLN A 218 -7.82 22.57 -1.64
N CYS A 219 -6.83 21.81 -2.13
CA CYS A 219 -7.07 20.83 -3.20
C CYS A 219 -6.98 19.37 -2.74
N HIS A 220 -6.05 19.06 -1.85
CA HIS A 220 -5.63 17.68 -1.57
C HIS A 220 -6.16 17.18 -0.24
N ASN A 221 -6.07 18.00 0.81
CA ASN A 221 -6.45 17.60 2.17
C ASN A 221 -7.96 17.31 2.31
N ILE A 222 -8.80 17.81 1.40
CA ILE A 222 -10.24 17.52 1.40
C ILE A 222 -10.51 16.02 1.16
N TYR A 223 -9.84 15.44 0.17
CA TYR A 223 -10.04 14.05 -0.27
C TYR A 223 -8.90 13.11 0.17
N ASN A 224 -7.93 13.65 0.89
CA ASN A 224 -6.86 12.89 1.53
C ASN A 224 -6.46 13.61 2.83
N PRO A 225 -7.32 13.57 3.88
CA PRO A 225 -7.21 14.41 5.08
C PRO A 225 -6.12 13.93 6.05
N LEU A 226 -4.88 13.93 5.56
CA LEU A 226 -3.69 13.45 6.26
C LEU A 226 -3.10 14.50 7.21
N VAL A 227 -3.56 15.74 7.16
CA VAL A 227 -3.09 16.78 8.07
C VAL A 227 -4.27 17.58 8.60
N HIS A 228 -4.30 17.82 9.90
CA HIS A 228 -5.29 18.71 10.49
C HIS A 228 -4.84 20.16 10.34
N GLU A 229 -5.57 20.95 9.53
CA GLU A 229 -5.13 22.28 9.11
C GLU A 229 -4.93 23.24 10.29
N LYS A 230 -5.88 23.30 11.23
CA LYS A 230 -5.79 24.23 12.36
C LYS A 230 -4.59 23.93 13.24
N THR A 231 -4.46 22.70 13.72
CA THR A 231 -3.31 22.28 14.55
C THR A 231 -1.98 22.46 13.82
N TYR A 232 -1.93 22.21 12.52
CA TYR A 232 -0.75 22.47 11.71
C TYR A 232 -0.41 23.97 11.67
N ARG A 233 -1.39 24.83 11.39
CA ARG A 233 -1.17 26.30 11.36
C ARG A 233 -0.74 26.84 12.71
N ASP A 234 -1.34 26.38 13.80
CA ASP A 234 -0.97 26.76 15.16
C ASP A 234 0.47 26.35 15.50
N LYS A 235 0.89 25.15 15.09
CA LYS A 235 2.28 24.67 15.22
C LYS A 235 3.27 25.50 14.40
N MET A 236 2.84 26.06 13.26
CA MET A 236 3.70 26.85 12.39
C MET A 236 3.98 28.26 12.89
N VAL A 237 3.12 28.85 13.74
CA VAL A 237 3.30 30.21 14.29
C VAL A 237 4.68 30.43 14.94
N PRO A 238 5.19 29.55 15.81
CA PRO A 238 6.51 29.73 16.43
C PRO A 238 7.70 29.41 15.51
N ILE A 239 7.48 28.79 14.34
CA ILE A 239 8.57 28.28 13.49
C ILE A 239 9.13 29.43 12.63
N GLN A 240 10.40 29.78 12.87
CA GLN A 240 11.06 30.89 12.15
C GLN A 240 11.39 30.55 10.69
N ASP A 241 11.88 29.33 10.46
CA ASP A 241 12.24 28.80 9.14
C ASP A 241 11.38 27.56 8.81
N PRO A 242 10.40 27.68 7.89
CA PRO A 242 9.55 26.55 7.51
C PRO A 242 10.31 25.42 6.81
N LEU A 243 11.53 25.66 6.32
CA LEU A 243 12.37 24.62 5.70
C LEU A 243 13.07 23.70 6.70
N THR A 244 12.81 23.87 8.00
CA THR A 244 13.27 23.00 9.08
C THR A 244 12.18 22.05 9.58
N ASP A 245 10.90 22.30 9.25
CA ASP A 245 9.78 21.49 9.70
C ASP A 245 9.54 20.30 8.76
N LEU A 246 9.53 19.09 9.33
CA LEU A 246 9.43 17.86 8.56
C LEU A 246 8.11 17.75 7.80
N LEU A 247 6.99 18.10 8.45
CA LEU A 247 5.67 17.96 7.86
C LEU A 247 5.47 18.96 6.72
N THR A 248 5.94 20.20 6.91
CA THR A 248 5.97 21.25 5.88
C THR A 248 6.71 20.79 4.63
N LEU A 249 7.94 20.27 4.79
CA LEU A 249 8.73 19.78 3.67
C LEU A 249 8.03 18.61 2.96
N SER A 250 7.39 17.72 3.72
CA SER A 250 6.67 16.57 3.16
C SER A 250 5.43 16.98 2.38
N ILE A 251 4.66 17.97 2.87
CA ILE A 251 3.53 18.56 2.14
C ILE A 251 4.02 19.23 0.86
N CYS A 252 5.07 20.05 0.92
CA CYS A 252 5.63 20.71 -0.26
C CYS A 252 6.09 19.70 -1.32
N SER A 253 6.79 18.63 -0.91
CA SER A 253 7.18 17.54 -1.82
C SER A 253 5.97 16.84 -2.44
N TYR A 254 4.96 16.53 -1.63
CA TYR A 254 3.69 15.94 -2.08
C TYR A 254 3.05 16.84 -3.15
N VAL A 255 2.80 18.11 -2.85
CA VAL A 255 2.15 19.05 -3.79
C VAL A 255 2.93 19.17 -5.09
N CYS A 256 4.25 19.30 -5.02
CA CYS A 256 5.12 19.36 -6.19
C CYS A 256 4.97 18.13 -7.12
N SER A 257 4.63 16.96 -6.59
CA SER A 257 4.46 15.71 -7.35
C SER A 257 3.05 15.47 -7.94
N THR A 258 2.06 16.31 -7.66
CA THR A 258 0.65 16.09 -8.08
C THR A 258 0.23 16.93 -9.29
N PRO A 259 -0.74 16.57 -10.14
CA PRO A 259 -1.14 17.38 -11.31
C PRO A 259 -1.91 18.68 -10.99
N CYS A 260 -1.64 19.36 -9.88
CA CYS A 260 -2.42 20.54 -9.46
C CYS A 260 -2.27 21.72 -10.43
N ARG A 261 -3.41 22.25 -10.92
CA ARG A 261 -3.50 23.41 -11.83
C ARG A 261 -3.31 24.77 -11.13
N HIS A 262 -3.47 24.81 -9.80
CA HIS A 262 -3.26 26.03 -9.01
C HIS A 262 -1.77 26.40 -8.84
N LEU A 263 -0.87 25.52 -9.29
CA LEU A 263 0.56 25.78 -9.33
C LEU A 263 0.91 26.41 -10.67
N THR A 264 1.54 27.58 -10.63
CA THR A 264 2.00 28.33 -11.82
C THR A 264 3.36 27.87 -12.33
N PHE A 265 3.94 26.85 -11.71
CA PHE A 265 5.27 26.35 -12.00
C PHE A 265 5.26 25.33 -13.15
N THR A 266 6.31 25.35 -13.96
CA THR A 266 6.51 24.31 -14.97
C THR A 266 6.71 22.95 -14.29
N PRO A 267 6.34 21.84 -14.96
CA PRO A 267 6.57 20.51 -14.42
C PRO A 267 8.03 20.25 -14.00
N ARG A 268 9.00 20.80 -14.74
CA ARG A 268 10.42 20.64 -14.40
C ARG A 268 10.82 21.41 -13.13
N GLU A 269 10.34 22.64 -12.96
CA GLU A 269 10.57 23.39 -11.72
C GLU A 269 9.96 22.66 -10.52
N ARG A 270 8.76 22.12 -10.70
CA ARG A 270 8.08 21.32 -9.67
C ARG A 270 8.87 20.06 -9.31
N ARG A 271 9.42 19.35 -10.29
CA ARG A 271 10.33 18.21 -10.05
C ARG A 271 11.53 18.64 -9.21
N ASN A 272 12.23 19.71 -9.60
CA ASN A 272 13.40 20.20 -8.87
C ASN A 272 13.05 20.61 -7.43
N MET A 273 11.91 21.29 -7.22
CA MET A 273 11.41 21.63 -5.88
C MET A 273 11.05 20.38 -5.08
N GLY A 274 10.34 19.44 -5.68
CA GLY A 274 10.00 18.16 -5.07
C GLY A 274 11.23 17.38 -4.60
N ASP A 275 12.29 17.35 -5.42
CA ASP A 275 13.57 16.71 -5.09
C ASP A 275 14.26 17.36 -3.90
N TYR A 276 14.29 18.69 -3.88
CA TYR A 276 14.84 19.46 -2.78
C TYR A 276 14.10 19.20 -1.46
N PHE A 277 12.77 19.34 -1.47
CA PHE A 277 11.95 19.14 -0.28
C PHE A 277 12.00 17.69 0.21
N TYR A 278 11.94 16.72 -0.71
CA TYR A 278 12.09 15.30 -0.41
C TYR A 278 13.42 15.00 0.28
N ALA A 279 14.53 15.48 -0.29
CA ALA A 279 15.85 15.20 0.25
C ALA A 279 16.02 15.76 1.67
N LYS A 280 15.51 16.97 1.92
CA LYS A 280 15.50 17.56 3.26
C LYS A 280 14.60 16.80 4.24
N ALA A 281 13.36 16.49 3.86
CA ALA A 281 12.43 15.76 4.71
C ALA A 281 13.00 14.39 5.09
N ARG A 282 13.57 13.68 4.11
CA ARG A 282 14.24 12.40 4.32
C ARG A 282 15.41 12.51 5.31
N ASP A 283 16.26 13.53 5.15
CA ASP A 283 17.39 13.74 6.08
C ASP A 283 16.90 13.95 7.52
N ILE A 284 15.81 14.69 7.71
CA ILE A 284 15.20 14.89 9.04
C ILE A 284 14.64 13.57 9.58
N ILE A 285 13.89 12.80 8.78
CA ILE A 285 13.37 11.47 9.19
C ILE A 285 14.50 10.59 9.71
N TRP A 286 15.61 10.46 8.98
CA TRP A 286 16.75 9.65 9.42
C TRP A 286 17.40 10.16 10.72
N ASP A 287 17.32 11.46 10.97
CA ASP A 287 17.86 12.07 12.18
C ASP A 287 16.96 11.92 13.40
N GLN A 288 15.65 11.68 13.23
CA GLN A 288 14.65 11.67 14.33
C GLN A 288 13.69 10.46 14.36
N PHE A 289 13.87 9.44 13.51
CA PHE A 289 12.92 8.29 13.41
C PHE A 289 12.75 7.51 14.71
N ASP A 290 13.76 7.55 15.58
CA ASP A 290 13.85 6.85 16.86
C ASP A 290 13.42 7.71 18.06
N LEU A 291 12.97 8.95 17.84
CA LEU A 291 12.42 9.80 18.91
C LEU A 291 10.95 9.45 19.19
N PRO A 292 10.59 9.00 20.41
CA PRO A 292 9.23 8.57 20.74
C PRO A 292 8.14 9.63 20.48
N GLU A 293 8.44 10.89 20.79
CA GLU A 293 7.55 12.03 20.61
C GLU A 293 7.37 12.45 19.13
N LYS A 294 8.19 11.92 18.23
CA LYS A 294 8.15 12.20 16.79
C LYS A 294 7.55 11.07 15.96
N ARG A 295 7.14 9.96 16.60
CA ARG A 295 6.59 8.77 15.93
C ARG A 295 5.48 9.10 14.93
N LEU A 296 4.40 9.77 15.38
CA LEU A 296 3.28 10.10 14.51
C LEU A 296 3.72 11.07 13.39
N GLU A 297 4.47 12.14 13.72
CA GLU A 297 5.00 13.10 12.73
C GLU A 297 5.84 12.43 11.63
N ASN A 298 6.70 11.47 11.99
CA ASN A 298 7.50 10.70 11.05
C ASN A 298 6.61 9.84 10.15
N ALA A 299 5.64 9.12 10.72
CA ALA A 299 4.71 8.29 9.96
C ALA A 299 3.81 9.12 9.02
N MET A 300 3.33 10.29 9.47
CA MET A 300 2.56 11.23 8.66
C MET A 300 3.37 11.71 7.45
N SER A 301 4.60 12.13 7.71
CA SER A 301 5.53 12.65 6.71
C SER A 301 5.91 11.59 5.68
N ILE A 302 6.22 10.37 6.11
CA ILE A 302 6.48 9.25 5.18
C ILE A 302 5.25 8.96 4.29
N ASN A 303 4.05 8.93 4.87
CA ASN A 303 2.81 8.72 4.12
C ASN A 303 2.52 9.85 3.11
N LEU A 304 2.98 11.08 3.35
CA LEU A 304 2.92 12.15 2.35
C LEU A 304 4.00 11.96 1.27
N LEU A 305 5.22 11.58 1.65
CA LEU A 305 6.34 11.39 0.70
C LEU A 305 6.14 10.19 -0.23
N ILE A 306 5.30 9.21 0.11
CA ILE A 306 5.05 8.03 -0.75
C ILE A 306 4.55 8.41 -2.13
N GLN A 307 3.75 9.49 -2.23
CA GLN A 307 3.29 10.00 -3.51
C GLN A 307 4.48 10.40 -4.40
N TYR A 308 5.38 11.21 -3.86
CA TYR A 308 6.59 11.62 -4.59
C TYR A 308 7.47 10.40 -4.94
N MET A 309 7.66 9.45 -4.02
CA MET A 309 8.47 8.26 -4.28
C MET A 309 7.89 7.38 -5.39
N ASN A 310 6.57 7.19 -5.42
CA ASN A 310 5.88 6.44 -6.47
C ASN A 310 6.02 7.12 -7.83
N VAL A 311 5.74 8.42 -7.88
CA VAL A 311 5.86 9.25 -9.10
C VAL A 311 7.26 9.21 -9.70
N THR A 312 8.28 9.12 -8.83
CA THR A 312 9.69 9.21 -9.19
C THR A 312 10.37 7.84 -9.26
N LEU A 313 9.58 6.76 -9.23
CA LEU A 313 10.01 5.36 -9.34
C LEU A 313 11.02 4.93 -8.26
N LYS A 314 11.06 5.62 -7.10
CA LYS A 314 11.92 5.32 -5.95
C LYS A 314 11.37 4.18 -5.09
N TYR A 315 10.94 3.08 -5.70
CA TYR A 315 10.21 2.01 -5.02
C TYR A 315 10.98 1.36 -3.87
N MET A 316 12.31 1.21 -4.00
CA MET A 316 13.13 0.61 -2.93
C MET A 316 13.14 1.44 -1.66
N GLU A 317 13.41 2.73 -1.82
CA GLU A 317 13.41 3.68 -0.72
C GLU A 317 11.98 3.85 -0.17
N GLY A 318 10.97 3.88 -1.05
CA GLY A 318 9.56 3.89 -0.69
C GLY A 318 9.14 2.71 0.15
N ARG A 319 9.59 1.50 -0.20
CA ARG A 319 9.33 0.28 0.59
C ARG A 319 9.95 0.38 1.98
N GLN A 320 11.21 0.78 2.07
CA GLN A 320 11.90 0.92 3.36
C GLN A 320 11.20 1.92 4.28
N LEU A 321 10.88 3.10 3.76
CA LEU A 321 10.22 4.14 4.53
C LEU A 321 8.79 3.75 4.90
N ILE A 322 7.98 3.20 3.97
CA ILE A 322 6.60 2.83 4.31
C ILE A 322 6.54 1.69 5.32
N SER A 323 7.45 0.71 5.24
CA SER A 323 7.54 -0.34 6.27
C SER A 323 7.89 0.27 7.62
N MET A 324 8.79 1.25 7.68
CA MET A 324 9.09 1.98 8.92
C MET A 324 7.85 2.71 9.46
N ALA A 325 7.14 3.47 8.62
CA ALA A 325 5.91 4.16 9.02
C ALA A 325 4.84 3.19 9.51
N PHE A 326 4.67 2.05 8.83
CA PHE A 326 3.71 1.03 9.23
C PHE A 326 4.08 0.43 10.60
N GLN A 327 5.35 0.10 10.84
CA GLN A 327 5.80 -0.39 12.15
C GLN A 327 5.61 0.65 13.26
N ILE A 328 5.94 1.92 13.01
CA ILE A 328 5.67 3.01 13.95
C ILE A 328 4.18 3.12 14.29
N LEU A 329 3.30 2.95 13.29
CA LEU A 329 1.86 3.01 13.51
C LEU A 329 1.32 1.74 14.20
N LEU A 330 1.91 0.58 13.99
CA LEU A 330 1.58 -0.63 14.77
C LEU A 330 1.97 -0.46 16.25
N ASP A 331 3.13 0.13 16.51
CA ASP A 331 3.59 0.48 17.86
C ASP A 331 2.62 1.48 18.52
N LEU A 332 2.29 2.59 17.84
CA LEU A 332 1.30 3.57 18.33
C LEU A 332 -0.10 2.96 18.55
N ARG A 333 -0.50 1.95 17.75
CA ARG A 333 -1.78 1.25 17.94
C ARG A 333 -1.85 0.58 19.32
N SER A 334 -0.73 0.13 19.88
CA SER A 334 -0.69 -0.46 21.21
C SER A 334 -1.03 0.56 22.31
N GLU A 335 -0.78 1.85 22.07
CA GLU A 335 -1.10 2.96 22.97
C GLU A 335 -2.54 3.46 22.84
N TYR A 336 -3.30 2.98 21.84
CA TYR A 336 -4.70 3.33 21.60
C TYR A 336 -5.61 2.10 21.70
N PRO A 337 -5.98 1.65 22.93
CA PRO A 337 -6.78 0.45 23.15
C PRO A 337 -8.08 0.38 22.34
N GLU A 338 -8.74 1.52 22.11
CA GLU A 338 -9.97 1.63 21.34
C GLU A 338 -9.82 1.28 19.85
N PHE A 339 -8.60 1.28 19.33
CA PHE A 339 -8.29 0.91 17.94
C PHE A 339 -7.63 -0.46 17.84
N GLN A 340 -7.39 -1.16 18.95
CA GLN A 340 -6.92 -2.54 18.92
C GLN A 340 -8.00 -3.46 18.35
N VAL A 341 -7.59 -4.54 17.69
CA VAL A 341 -8.53 -5.50 17.11
C VAL A 341 -9.26 -6.19 18.27
N PRO A 342 -10.60 -6.15 18.33
CA PRO A 342 -11.35 -6.94 19.31
C PRO A 342 -10.96 -8.41 19.21
N VAL A 343 -10.47 -9.00 20.31
CA VAL A 343 -10.06 -10.41 20.39
C VAL A 343 -11.21 -11.36 20.00
N ASP A 344 -12.46 -10.92 20.16
CA ASP A 344 -13.66 -11.71 19.90
C ASP A 344 -14.09 -11.79 18.42
N LEU A 345 -13.50 -11.02 17.50
CA LEU A 345 -13.87 -11.06 16.07
C LEU A 345 -13.45 -12.36 15.35
N ASP A 346 -12.58 -13.16 15.97
CA ASP A 346 -12.25 -14.50 15.47
C ASP A 346 -13.17 -15.60 16.03
N VAL A 347 -14.01 -15.31 17.03
CA VAL A 347 -14.80 -16.32 17.79
C VAL A 347 -16.31 -16.19 17.58
N VAL A 348 -16.82 -15.04 17.13
CA VAL A 348 -18.26 -14.94 16.80
C VAL A 348 -18.51 -15.58 15.43
N ASP A 349 -18.98 -16.83 15.45
CA ASP A 349 -19.58 -17.49 14.31
C ASP A 349 -20.63 -16.57 13.66
N VAL A 350 -20.35 -16.19 12.42
CA VAL A 350 -21.09 -15.19 11.62
C VAL A 350 -22.48 -15.72 11.18
N GLU A 351 -22.87 -16.92 11.59
CA GLU A 351 -24.02 -17.62 11.03
C GLU A 351 -25.39 -16.99 11.37
N ASP A 352 -25.54 -16.18 12.42
CA ASP A 352 -26.88 -15.75 12.89
C ASP A 352 -27.11 -14.24 13.11
N THR A 353 -26.12 -13.36 12.85
CA THR A 353 -26.38 -11.90 12.90
C THR A 353 -26.76 -11.35 11.53
N PRO A 354 -27.96 -10.75 11.36
CA PRO A 354 -28.34 -10.09 10.12
C PRO A 354 -27.27 -9.08 9.68
N TYR A 355 -26.80 -9.22 8.43
CA TYR A 355 -25.73 -8.41 7.82
C TYR A 355 -25.94 -6.89 7.96
N ALA A 356 -27.19 -6.44 8.14
CA ALA A 356 -27.55 -5.06 8.45
C ALA A 356 -26.80 -4.45 9.65
N LYS A 357 -26.30 -5.25 10.60
CA LYS A 357 -25.52 -4.74 11.75
C LYS A 357 -24.03 -4.50 11.45
N HIS A 358 -23.45 -5.11 10.41
CA HIS A 358 -22.04 -4.90 10.03
C HIS A 358 -21.80 -3.53 9.39
N TYR A 359 -22.88 -2.92 8.92
CA TYR A 359 -22.90 -1.64 8.25
C TYR A 359 -23.63 -0.58 9.09
N ASN A 360 -23.52 -0.67 10.42
CA ASN A 360 -24.08 0.36 11.31
C ASN A 360 -23.37 1.69 11.08
N TYR A 361 -23.96 2.47 10.19
CA TYR A 361 -23.62 3.86 9.95
C TYR A 361 -24.29 4.70 11.02
N ASP A 362 -23.52 5.13 12.00
CA ASP A 362 -24.00 6.12 12.96
C ASP A 362 -23.91 7.52 12.34
N ILE A 363 -25.06 8.03 11.90
CA ILE A 363 -25.22 9.40 11.36
C ILE A 363 -24.74 10.44 12.39
N ASN A 364 -24.79 10.11 13.68
CA ASN A 364 -24.52 11.02 14.78
C ASN A 364 -23.13 10.79 15.42
N GLN A 365 -22.15 10.30 14.68
CA GLN A 365 -20.78 10.20 15.20
C GLN A 365 -20.32 11.57 15.69
N GLU A 366 -20.11 11.69 16.99
CA GLU A 366 -19.55 12.90 17.59
C GLU A 366 -18.13 13.14 17.07
N PRO A 367 -17.74 14.41 16.85
CA PRO A 367 -16.37 14.72 16.46
C PRO A 367 -15.41 14.26 17.56
N ILE A 368 -14.29 13.67 17.16
CA ILE A 368 -13.23 13.35 18.11
C ILE A 368 -12.57 14.66 18.55
N THR A 369 -12.11 14.74 19.80
CA THR A 369 -11.38 15.91 20.30
C THR A 369 -9.86 15.73 20.19
N ASP A 370 -9.41 14.48 20.17
CA ASP A 370 -8.00 14.10 20.07
C ASP A 370 -7.56 14.06 18.60
N VAL A 371 -6.74 15.04 18.22
CA VAL A 371 -6.22 15.22 16.86
C VAL A 371 -5.26 14.10 16.47
N ASP A 372 -4.41 13.64 17.41
CA ASP A 372 -3.40 12.63 17.12
C ASP A 372 -4.06 11.27 16.84
N LYS A 373 -5.10 10.92 17.61
CA LYS A 373 -5.92 9.74 17.34
C LYS A 373 -6.66 9.83 16.00
N ALA A 374 -7.21 10.99 15.67
CA ALA A 374 -7.85 11.20 14.37
C ALA A 374 -6.87 10.95 13.22
N LEU A 375 -5.69 11.57 13.26
CA LEU A 375 -4.65 11.43 12.25
C LEU A 375 -4.07 10.02 12.20
N PHE A 376 -3.87 9.38 13.35
CA PHE A 376 -3.43 8.00 13.45
C PHE A 376 -4.31 7.05 12.62
N THR A 377 -5.63 7.09 12.80
CA THR A 377 -6.56 6.20 12.07
C THR A 377 -6.50 6.37 10.55
N ARG A 378 -6.24 7.59 10.09
CA ARG A 378 -6.10 7.92 8.67
C ARG A 378 -4.79 7.40 8.10
N HIS A 379 -3.69 7.62 8.83
CA HIS A 379 -2.36 7.23 8.41
C HIS A 379 -2.08 5.74 8.46
N ILE A 380 -2.62 5.02 9.45
CA ILE A 380 -2.43 3.56 9.52
C ILE A 380 -3.09 2.84 8.35
N LYS A 381 -4.23 3.32 7.85
CA LYS A 381 -4.86 2.79 6.63
C LYS A 381 -3.94 2.98 5.41
N VAL A 382 -3.41 4.18 5.21
CA VAL A 382 -2.51 4.47 4.07
C VAL A 382 -1.24 3.62 4.15
N ALA A 383 -0.57 3.58 5.31
CA ALA A 383 0.64 2.80 5.50
C ALA A 383 0.40 1.29 5.31
N ALA A 384 -0.70 0.76 5.86
CA ALA A 384 -1.12 -0.62 5.69
C ALA A 384 -1.32 -0.98 4.21
N ILE A 385 -2.11 -0.20 3.48
CA ILE A 385 -2.40 -0.47 2.06
C ILE A 385 -1.11 -0.39 1.21
N MET A 386 -0.30 0.64 1.42
CA MET A 386 0.93 0.84 0.65
C MET A 386 2.00 -0.21 0.98
N SER A 387 2.19 -0.56 2.25
CA SER A 387 3.10 -1.64 2.65
C SER A 387 2.63 -2.97 2.07
N SER A 388 1.32 -3.26 2.16
CA SER A 388 0.73 -4.46 1.57
C SER A 388 1.04 -4.55 0.09
N LEU A 389 0.77 -3.48 -0.67
CA LEU A 389 1.02 -3.45 -2.10
C LEU A 389 2.50 -3.77 -2.40
N LEU A 390 3.45 -3.09 -1.75
CA LEU A 390 4.87 -3.28 -2.01
C LEU A 390 5.37 -4.67 -1.58
N ASP A 391 4.92 -5.20 -0.45
CA ASP A 391 5.27 -6.57 -0.03
C ASP A 391 4.68 -7.63 -0.95
N TYR A 392 3.48 -7.37 -1.48
CA TYR A 392 2.83 -8.21 -2.46
C TYR A 392 3.60 -8.24 -3.79
N VAL A 393 4.13 -7.10 -4.24
CA VAL A 393 4.99 -6.99 -5.43
C VAL A 393 6.29 -7.80 -5.27
N VAL A 394 6.87 -7.84 -4.06
CA VAL A 394 8.17 -8.49 -3.81
C VAL A 394 8.04 -9.98 -3.54
N SER A 395 7.07 -10.38 -2.71
CA SER A 395 7.01 -11.72 -2.11
C SER A 395 5.79 -12.54 -2.54
N ASN A 396 4.87 -11.97 -3.35
CA ASN A 396 3.56 -12.56 -3.65
C ASN A 396 2.75 -12.94 -2.40
N SER A 397 3.08 -12.35 -1.25
CA SER A 397 2.48 -12.65 0.04
C SER A 397 2.34 -11.38 0.87
N THR A 398 1.26 -11.29 1.63
CA THR A 398 1.05 -10.25 2.65
C THR A 398 0.40 -10.90 3.86
N ASP A 399 1.03 -10.75 5.03
CA ASP A 399 0.41 -11.18 6.28
C ASP A 399 -0.48 -10.07 6.86
N MET A 400 -1.43 -9.61 6.05
CA MET A 400 -2.44 -8.64 6.48
C MET A 400 -3.74 -9.33 6.86
N SER A 401 -3.73 -10.66 6.95
CA SER A 401 -4.90 -11.51 7.20
C SER A 401 -5.65 -11.12 8.48
N LEU A 402 -4.93 -10.65 9.50
CA LEU A 402 -5.46 -10.24 10.81
C LEU A 402 -5.64 -8.72 10.96
N PHE A 403 -5.17 -7.90 10.01
CA PHE A 403 -5.25 -6.45 10.14
C PHE A 403 -6.69 -5.91 9.95
N HIS A 404 -7.28 -5.35 11.01
CA HIS A 404 -8.55 -4.61 10.93
C HIS A 404 -8.26 -3.11 10.82
N PHE A 405 -8.83 -2.44 9.81
CA PHE A 405 -8.71 -1.00 9.61
C PHE A 405 -9.58 -0.25 10.62
N PRO A 406 -9.03 0.71 11.38
CA PRO A 406 -9.84 1.53 12.26
C PRO A 406 -10.76 2.45 11.44
N THR A 407 -11.96 2.72 11.97
CA THR A 407 -12.84 3.75 11.43
C THR A 407 -12.17 5.12 11.58
N TRP A 408 -12.19 5.92 10.53
CA TRP A 408 -11.74 7.29 10.57
C TRP A 408 -12.69 8.14 11.41
N LYS A 409 -12.13 9.10 12.14
CA LYS A 409 -12.89 10.11 12.88
C LYS A 409 -12.61 11.49 12.28
N TYR A 410 -13.61 12.37 12.35
CA TYR A 410 -13.49 13.75 11.91
C TYR A 410 -13.42 14.71 13.11
N LEU A 411 -12.80 15.86 12.91
CA LEU A 411 -12.65 16.92 13.91
C LEU A 411 -13.71 18.01 13.68
N ALA A 412 -14.13 18.69 14.75
CA ALA A 412 -15.26 19.63 14.71
C ALA A 412 -15.01 20.84 13.79
N ASP A 413 -13.76 21.26 13.63
CA ASP A 413 -13.31 22.41 12.85
C ASP A 413 -12.88 22.08 11.42
N GLU A 414 -12.93 20.80 11.01
CA GLU A 414 -12.68 20.41 9.62
C GLU A 414 -13.77 20.93 8.66
N PRO A 415 -13.43 21.22 7.38
CA PRO A 415 -14.41 21.59 6.37
C PRO A 415 -15.49 20.53 6.20
N GLU A 416 -16.73 20.93 5.88
CA GLU A 416 -17.84 19.96 5.74
C GLU A 416 -17.59 18.92 4.66
N ASN A 417 -16.95 19.29 3.55
CA ASN A 417 -16.56 18.34 2.50
C ASN A 417 -15.57 17.28 3.03
N THR A 418 -14.62 17.69 3.88
CA THR A 418 -13.68 16.76 4.53
C THR A 418 -14.42 15.82 5.48
N LYS A 419 -15.32 16.35 6.31
CA LYS A 419 -16.14 15.53 7.24
C LYS A 419 -16.99 14.52 6.47
N LYS A 420 -17.68 14.97 5.43
CA LYS A 420 -18.48 14.13 4.54
C LYS A 420 -17.62 13.05 3.87
N PHE A 421 -16.43 13.41 3.39
CA PHE A 421 -15.49 12.46 2.80
C PHE A 421 -14.97 11.45 3.82
N VAL A 422 -14.64 11.86 5.05
CA VAL A 422 -14.24 10.94 6.13
C VAL A 422 -15.35 9.93 6.43
N ARG A 423 -16.60 10.40 6.53
CA ARG A 423 -17.76 9.52 6.74
C ARG A 423 -17.99 8.57 5.56
N SER A 424 -17.79 9.02 4.31
CA SER A 424 -17.90 8.14 3.13
C SER A 424 -16.76 7.11 3.08
N GLN A 425 -15.54 7.48 3.50
CA GLN A 425 -14.42 6.55 3.60
C GLN A 425 -14.68 5.45 4.64
N ASN A 426 -15.38 5.75 5.74
CA ASN A 426 -15.78 4.72 6.72
C ASN A 426 -16.69 3.66 6.12
N TRP A 427 -17.58 4.06 5.21
CA TRP A 427 -18.45 3.13 4.50
C TRP A 427 -17.62 2.13 3.66
N ILE A 428 -16.62 2.62 2.95
CA ILE A 428 -15.68 1.79 2.18
C ILE A 428 -14.79 0.93 3.10
N ILE A 429 -14.31 1.49 4.22
CA ILE A 429 -13.50 0.78 5.22
C ILE A 429 -14.26 -0.43 5.77
N ASN A 430 -15.55 -0.28 6.09
CA ASN A 430 -16.38 -1.37 6.58
C ASN A 430 -16.44 -2.53 5.58
N LEU A 431 -16.52 -2.22 4.27
CA LEU A 431 -16.49 -3.23 3.22
C LEU A 431 -15.13 -3.95 3.15
N TYR A 432 -14.01 -3.24 3.26
CA TYR A 432 -12.68 -3.86 3.28
C TYR A 432 -12.38 -4.64 4.56
N ASN A 433 -13.03 -4.29 5.67
CA ASN A 433 -12.97 -5.02 6.94
C ASN A 433 -13.84 -6.29 6.94
N HIS A 434 -14.77 -6.42 5.99
CA HIS A 434 -15.57 -7.63 5.85
C HIS A 434 -14.67 -8.83 5.57
N LYS A 435 -14.68 -9.83 6.45
CA LYS A 435 -13.75 -10.98 6.43
C LYS A 435 -13.71 -11.69 5.08
N PHE A 436 -14.88 -11.91 4.47
CA PHE A 436 -14.97 -12.50 3.13
C PHE A 436 -14.30 -11.63 2.07
N VAL A 437 -14.63 -10.34 2.04
CA VAL A 437 -14.14 -9.39 1.02
C VAL A 437 -12.63 -9.30 1.14
N LYS A 438 -12.12 -9.18 2.35
CA LYS A 438 -10.69 -9.15 2.63
C LYS A 438 -9.95 -10.37 2.06
N ASN A 439 -10.49 -11.57 2.25
CA ASN A 439 -9.90 -12.80 1.69
C ASN A 439 -10.05 -12.85 0.16
N PHE A 440 -11.22 -12.48 -0.36
CA PHE A 440 -11.46 -12.43 -1.81
C PHE A 440 -10.54 -11.43 -2.52
N MET A 441 -10.23 -10.29 -1.88
CA MET A 441 -9.29 -9.29 -2.39
C MET A 441 -7.87 -9.85 -2.54
N LYS A 442 -7.43 -10.80 -1.70
CA LYS A 442 -6.15 -11.49 -1.90
C LYS A 442 -6.14 -12.24 -3.23
N SER A 443 -7.23 -12.94 -3.55
CA SER A 443 -7.39 -13.65 -4.82
C SER A 443 -7.41 -12.69 -6.01
N ILE A 444 -8.08 -11.53 -5.89
CA ILE A 444 -8.03 -10.47 -6.91
C ILE A 444 -6.59 -10.01 -7.13
N HIS A 445 -5.86 -9.69 -6.06
CA HIS A 445 -4.47 -9.23 -6.17
C HIS A 445 -3.59 -10.31 -6.81
N ARG A 446 -3.78 -11.61 -6.48
CA ARG A 446 -3.07 -12.73 -7.15
C ARG A 446 -3.25 -12.67 -8.67
N VAL A 447 -4.49 -12.51 -9.13
CA VAL A 447 -4.78 -12.42 -10.57
C VAL A 447 -4.16 -11.17 -11.19
N GLN A 448 -4.20 -10.02 -10.50
CA GLN A 448 -3.57 -8.79 -10.97
C GLN A 448 -2.04 -8.88 -11.12
N LEU A 449 -1.38 -9.76 -10.35
CA LEU A 449 0.04 -10.08 -10.52
C LEU A 449 0.34 -11.01 -11.71
N GLY A 450 -0.70 -11.54 -12.38
CA GLY A 450 -0.54 -12.60 -13.38
C GLY A 450 -0.35 -13.99 -12.78
N THR A 451 -0.60 -14.16 -11.48
CA THR A 451 -0.68 -15.50 -10.86
C THR A 451 -2.09 -16.04 -10.98
N THR A 452 -2.23 -17.37 -10.89
CA THR A 452 -3.54 -18.01 -10.89
C THR A 452 -4.14 -18.02 -9.49
N CYS A 453 -5.44 -17.75 -9.39
CA CYS A 453 -6.21 -18.05 -8.19
C CYS A 453 -7.19 -19.19 -8.46
N ALA A 454 -7.61 -19.85 -7.39
CA ALA A 454 -8.71 -20.80 -7.39
C ALA A 454 -9.84 -20.19 -6.56
N LEU A 455 -11.04 -20.12 -7.13
CA LEU A 455 -12.24 -19.61 -6.47
C LEU A 455 -13.34 -20.64 -6.63
N SER A 456 -14.09 -20.90 -5.56
CA SER A 456 -15.33 -21.67 -5.68
C SER A 456 -16.40 -20.85 -6.39
N PHE A 457 -17.32 -21.52 -7.08
CA PHE A 457 -18.49 -20.85 -7.66
C PHE A 457 -19.32 -20.14 -6.57
N GLU A 458 -19.45 -20.77 -5.40
CA GLU A 458 -20.14 -20.24 -4.24
C GLU A 458 -19.48 -18.93 -3.75
N SER A 459 -18.15 -18.86 -3.72
CA SER A 459 -17.44 -17.61 -3.38
C SER A 459 -17.74 -16.48 -4.36
N ILE A 460 -17.90 -16.77 -5.65
CA ILE A 460 -18.26 -15.73 -6.64
C ILE A 460 -19.66 -15.20 -6.34
N LEU A 461 -20.63 -16.09 -6.08
CA LEU A 461 -22.00 -15.70 -5.73
C LEU A 461 -22.05 -14.92 -4.41
N VAL A 462 -21.31 -15.34 -3.39
CA VAL A 462 -21.22 -14.61 -2.11
C VAL A 462 -20.65 -13.21 -2.32
N MET A 463 -19.63 -13.04 -3.18
CA MET A 463 -19.11 -11.71 -3.47
C MET A 463 -20.17 -10.82 -4.13
N GLU A 464 -20.96 -11.36 -5.06
CA GLU A 464 -22.06 -10.61 -5.67
C GLU A 464 -23.13 -10.23 -4.65
N ASP A 465 -23.51 -11.14 -3.76
CA ASP A 465 -24.51 -10.88 -2.73
C ASP A 465 -24.01 -9.80 -1.76
N VAL A 466 -22.75 -9.85 -1.34
CA VAL A 466 -22.12 -8.79 -0.53
C VAL A 466 -22.16 -7.43 -1.26
N ILE A 467 -21.87 -7.38 -2.57
CA ILE A 467 -21.97 -6.14 -3.36
C ILE A 467 -23.43 -5.64 -3.44
N LYS A 468 -24.40 -6.54 -3.65
CA LYS A 468 -25.83 -6.21 -3.72
C LYS A 468 -26.35 -5.69 -2.38
N GLU A 469 -25.95 -6.30 -1.28
CA GLU A 469 -26.30 -5.86 0.07
C GLU A 469 -25.66 -4.51 0.39
N TYR A 470 -24.36 -4.35 0.11
CA TYR A 470 -23.66 -3.09 0.29
C TYR A 470 -24.33 -1.94 -0.47
N THR A 471 -24.72 -2.15 -1.73
CA THR A 471 -25.38 -1.13 -2.56
C THR A 471 -26.77 -0.75 -2.04
N LYS A 472 -27.55 -1.72 -1.53
CA LYS A 472 -28.85 -1.44 -0.89
C LYS A 472 -28.71 -0.69 0.43
N ALA A 473 -27.64 -0.97 1.18
CA ALA A 473 -27.40 -0.39 2.50
C ALA A 473 -26.70 0.99 2.46
N VAL A 474 -26.30 1.48 1.28
CA VAL A 474 -25.60 2.78 1.16
C VAL A 474 -26.42 3.89 1.84
N PRO A 475 -25.84 4.66 2.78
CA PRO A 475 -26.52 5.77 3.43
C PRO A 475 -27.05 6.80 2.43
N ALA A 476 -28.19 7.41 2.72
CA ALA A 476 -28.83 8.38 1.82
C ALA A 476 -27.90 9.55 1.44
N GLU A 477 -27.03 9.99 2.36
CA GLU A 477 -26.08 11.08 2.09
C GLU A 477 -24.93 10.71 1.12
N PHE A 478 -24.72 9.41 0.86
CA PHE A 478 -23.69 8.86 -0.04
C PHE A 478 -24.27 8.17 -1.27
N ARG A 479 -25.60 8.12 -1.37
CA ARG A 479 -26.32 7.44 -2.44
C ARG A 479 -26.48 8.37 -3.64
N LEU A 480 -25.85 8.02 -4.76
CA LEU A 480 -25.94 8.82 -5.99
C LEU A 480 -27.31 8.66 -6.67
N CYS A 481 -27.86 7.44 -6.68
CA CYS A 481 -29.18 7.09 -7.20
C CYS A 481 -29.74 5.87 -6.45
N ASP A 482 -31.03 5.57 -6.64
CA ASP A 482 -31.70 4.48 -5.93
C ASP A 482 -31.14 3.08 -6.26
N ASP A 483 -30.66 2.88 -7.48
CA ASP A 483 -30.00 1.66 -7.91
C ASP A 483 -28.65 1.97 -8.58
N LEU A 484 -27.58 1.75 -7.82
CA LEU A 484 -26.19 1.95 -8.25
C LEU A 484 -25.74 0.98 -9.36
N ASN A 485 -26.58 0.01 -9.73
CA ASN A 485 -26.30 -0.93 -10.82
C ASN A 485 -27.14 -0.66 -12.08
N ASN A 486 -28.14 0.23 -12.01
CA ASN A 486 -28.99 0.61 -13.14
C ASN A 486 -28.29 1.63 -14.05
N VAL A 487 -28.07 1.25 -15.30
CA VAL A 487 -27.28 2.03 -16.27
C VAL A 487 -27.86 3.42 -16.52
N GLU A 488 -29.15 3.51 -16.84
CA GLU A 488 -29.80 4.77 -17.19
C GLU A 488 -29.88 5.71 -15.99
N MET A 489 -30.26 5.18 -14.82
CA MET A 489 -30.34 5.96 -13.59
C MET A 489 -28.98 6.49 -13.16
N CYS A 490 -27.93 5.66 -13.22
CA CYS A 490 -26.57 6.07 -12.90
C CYS A 490 -26.08 7.17 -13.83
N PHE A 491 -26.21 7.01 -15.15
CA PHE A 491 -25.78 8.07 -16.08
C PHE A 491 -26.51 9.39 -15.85
N HIS A 492 -27.83 9.33 -15.71
CA HIS A 492 -28.63 10.53 -15.41
C HIS A 492 -28.18 11.18 -14.09
N ALA A 493 -27.92 10.40 -13.04
CA ALA A 493 -27.48 10.93 -11.75
C ALA A 493 -26.06 11.52 -11.81
N ILE A 494 -25.14 10.88 -12.54
CA ILE A 494 -23.77 11.41 -12.75
C ILE A 494 -23.83 12.74 -13.50
N GLU A 495 -24.59 12.84 -14.59
CA GLU A 495 -24.66 14.07 -15.37
C GLU A 495 -25.22 15.26 -14.58
N ASN A 496 -26.20 15.00 -13.70
CA ASN A 496 -26.88 16.05 -12.95
C ASN A 496 -26.24 16.39 -11.60
N THR A 497 -25.42 15.53 -11.01
CA THR A 497 -24.80 15.83 -9.70
C THR A 497 -23.69 16.86 -9.81
N VAL A 498 -23.60 17.76 -8.82
CA VAL A 498 -22.47 18.70 -8.63
C VAL A 498 -21.64 18.36 -7.39
N ASP A 499 -22.05 17.33 -6.63
CA ASP A 499 -21.37 16.92 -5.41
C ASP A 499 -20.17 16.03 -5.75
N SER A 500 -18.98 16.60 -5.58
CA SER A 500 -17.71 15.91 -5.84
C SER A 500 -17.44 14.75 -4.89
N VAL A 501 -17.90 14.79 -3.64
CA VAL A 501 -17.72 13.70 -2.67
C VAL A 501 -18.57 12.49 -3.09
N LEU A 502 -19.80 12.72 -3.55
CA LEU A 502 -20.65 11.67 -4.12
C LEU A 502 -20.02 11.02 -5.34
N LEU A 503 -19.49 11.84 -6.27
CA LEU A 503 -18.83 11.37 -7.48
C LEU A 503 -17.57 10.54 -7.15
N VAL A 504 -16.72 11.01 -6.23
CA VAL A 504 -15.52 10.26 -5.82
C VAL A 504 -15.90 8.94 -5.17
N ASN A 505 -16.88 8.93 -4.27
CA ASN A 505 -17.35 7.71 -3.61
C ASN A 505 -17.91 6.70 -4.64
N PHE A 506 -18.70 7.18 -5.59
CA PHE A 506 -19.25 6.37 -6.68
C PHE A 506 -18.15 5.77 -7.56
N VAL A 507 -17.14 6.57 -7.95
CA VAL A 507 -15.98 6.09 -8.71
C VAL A 507 -15.21 5.02 -7.92
N GLN A 508 -14.93 5.24 -6.64
CA GLN A 508 -14.22 4.27 -5.79
C GLN A 508 -14.98 2.95 -5.65
N PHE A 509 -16.31 3.01 -5.50
CA PHE A 509 -17.15 1.81 -5.49
C PHE A 509 -17.05 1.02 -6.80
N HIS A 510 -17.15 1.68 -7.96
CA HIS A 510 -17.03 0.98 -9.23
C HIS A 510 -15.61 0.50 -9.53
N ILE A 511 -14.56 1.09 -8.95
CA ILE A 511 -13.20 0.54 -9.00
C ILE A 511 -13.12 -0.82 -8.29
N LEU A 512 -13.80 -0.97 -7.15
CA LEU A 512 -13.90 -2.25 -6.47
C LEU A 512 -14.67 -3.27 -7.32
N GLN A 513 -15.86 -2.93 -7.83
CA GLN A 513 -16.63 -3.82 -8.70
C GLN A 513 -15.84 -4.22 -9.94
N MET A 514 -15.20 -3.26 -10.61
CA MET A 514 -14.33 -3.51 -11.75
C MET A 514 -13.20 -4.48 -11.37
N SER A 515 -12.57 -4.31 -10.20
CA SER A 515 -11.50 -5.19 -9.74
C SER A 515 -11.99 -6.63 -9.53
N VAL A 516 -13.17 -6.81 -8.95
CA VAL A 516 -13.83 -8.11 -8.78
C VAL A 516 -14.09 -8.78 -10.14
N TYR A 517 -14.83 -8.13 -11.04
CA TYR A 517 -15.19 -8.78 -12.31
C TYR A 517 -13.99 -8.93 -13.25
N SER A 518 -13.02 -8.01 -13.19
CA SER A 518 -11.81 -8.11 -14.00
C SER A 518 -10.95 -9.34 -13.67
N CYS A 519 -11.00 -9.84 -12.42
CA CYS A 519 -10.25 -11.03 -12.04
C CYS A 519 -10.87 -12.33 -12.60
N LEU A 520 -12.13 -12.28 -13.02
CA LEU A 520 -12.89 -13.43 -13.53
C LEU A 520 -12.89 -13.51 -15.07
N LEU A 521 -12.30 -12.53 -15.78
CA LEU A 521 -12.35 -12.43 -17.25
C LEU A 521 -11.57 -13.52 -18.00
N GLN A 522 -10.57 -14.14 -17.35
CA GLN A 522 -9.68 -15.11 -17.98
C GLN A 522 -9.72 -16.44 -17.19
N PRO A 523 -10.79 -17.23 -17.37
CA PRO A 523 -10.88 -18.54 -16.75
C PRO A 523 -9.86 -19.52 -17.37
N LYS A 524 -9.28 -20.38 -16.53
CA LYS A 524 -8.42 -21.49 -16.95
C LYS A 524 -9.20 -22.78 -16.80
N ALA A 525 -9.51 -23.42 -17.92
CA ALA A 525 -10.30 -24.66 -17.94
C ALA A 525 -9.53 -25.80 -17.24
N LEU A 526 -10.20 -26.46 -16.28
CA LEU A 526 -9.67 -27.65 -15.60
C LEU A 526 -10.25 -28.96 -16.17
N ASN A 527 -11.46 -28.91 -16.76
CA ASN A 527 -12.17 -30.06 -17.34
C ASN A 527 -13.32 -29.61 -18.27
N SER A 528 -13.90 -30.51 -19.06
CA SER A 528 -14.96 -30.23 -20.04
C SER A 528 -16.33 -29.90 -19.42
N GLN A 529 -16.64 -30.44 -18.24
CA GLN A 529 -17.91 -30.16 -17.54
C GLN A 529 -17.96 -28.74 -16.95
N GLY A 530 -16.83 -28.14 -16.58
CA GLY A 530 -16.77 -26.76 -16.07
C GLY A 530 -16.84 -25.68 -17.15
N GLN A 531 -16.73 -26.03 -18.45
CA GLN A 531 -16.61 -25.04 -19.53
C GLN A 531 -17.86 -24.18 -19.75
N GLN A 532 -19.06 -24.76 -19.65
CA GLN A 532 -20.31 -23.99 -19.78
C GLN A 532 -20.46 -22.97 -18.65
N LEU A 533 -20.25 -23.40 -17.40
CA LEU A 533 -20.31 -22.52 -16.23
C LEU A 533 -19.25 -21.40 -16.31
N LEU A 534 -18.02 -21.74 -16.67
CA LEU A 534 -16.94 -20.77 -16.89
C LEU A 534 -17.32 -19.74 -17.97
N SER A 535 -17.99 -20.17 -19.03
CA SER A 535 -18.43 -19.28 -20.10
C SER A 535 -19.51 -18.30 -19.60
N SER A 536 -20.47 -18.77 -18.81
CA SER A 536 -21.50 -17.92 -18.20
C SER A 536 -20.92 -16.92 -17.19
N ILE A 537 -19.98 -17.36 -16.34
CA ILE A 537 -19.29 -16.46 -15.40
C ILE A 537 -18.47 -15.41 -16.17
N GLN A 538 -17.78 -15.83 -17.22
CA GLN A 538 -16.99 -14.93 -18.05
C GLN A 538 -17.88 -13.89 -18.74
N GLU A 539 -19.00 -14.31 -19.33
CA GLU A 539 -19.96 -13.40 -19.98
C GLU A 539 -20.53 -12.38 -18.98
N HIS A 540 -20.97 -12.84 -17.81
CA HIS A 540 -21.45 -11.96 -16.74
C HIS A 540 -20.37 -10.96 -16.27
N SER A 541 -19.14 -11.44 -16.15
CA SER A 541 -18.01 -10.61 -15.72
C SER A 541 -17.60 -9.59 -16.78
N LEU A 542 -17.68 -9.95 -18.06
CA LEU A 542 -17.40 -9.05 -19.18
C LEU A 542 -18.37 -7.87 -19.19
N GLU A 543 -19.68 -8.12 -19.04
CA GLU A 543 -20.70 -7.08 -19.01
C GLU A 543 -20.54 -6.13 -17.82
N ASN A 544 -20.36 -6.67 -16.61
CA ASN A 544 -20.22 -5.85 -15.42
C ASN A 544 -18.89 -5.08 -15.35
N ALA A 545 -17.80 -5.67 -15.85
CA ALA A 545 -16.53 -4.97 -15.98
C ALA A 545 -16.65 -3.80 -16.97
N LEU A 546 -17.27 -4.02 -18.14
CA LEU A 546 -17.52 -2.94 -19.11
C LEU A 546 -18.38 -1.83 -18.52
N LYS A 547 -19.52 -2.17 -17.89
CA LYS A 547 -20.40 -1.22 -17.22
C LYS A 547 -19.65 -0.39 -16.16
N SER A 548 -18.85 -1.04 -15.31
CA SER A 548 -18.05 -0.35 -14.29
C SER A 548 -17.05 0.61 -14.92
N THR A 549 -16.36 0.21 -16.01
CA THR A 549 -15.45 1.13 -16.72
C THR A 549 -16.17 2.35 -17.32
N GLN A 550 -17.41 2.19 -17.79
CA GLN A 550 -18.22 3.30 -18.31
C GLN A 550 -18.56 4.30 -17.21
N PHE A 551 -19.03 3.81 -16.07
CA PHE A 551 -19.34 4.62 -14.91
C PHE A 551 -18.13 5.36 -14.35
N ILE A 552 -16.97 4.69 -14.26
CA ILE A 552 -15.74 5.32 -13.79
C ILE A 552 -15.32 6.46 -14.74
N LEU A 553 -15.28 6.22 -16.06
CA LEU A 553 -14.91 7.25 -17.03
C LEU A 553 -15.87 8.45 -17.01
N CYS A 554 -17.17 8.17 -16.94
CA CYS A 554 -18.20 9.22 -16.86
C CYS A 554 -18.08 10.03 -15.56
N GLY A 555 -17.94 9.36 -14.42
CA GLY A 555 -17.77 10.00 -13.11
C GLY A 555 -16.51 10.86 -13.03
N ILE A 556 -15.37 10.35 -13.54
CA ILE A 556 -14.12 11.12 -13.63
C ILE A 556 -14.30 12.35 -14.52
N ARG A 557 -14.91 12.24 -15.70
CA ARG A 557 -15.19 13.41 -16.55
C ARG A 557 -16.12 14.41 -15.88
N ARG A 558 -17.14 13.94 -15.15
CA ARG A 558 -18.06 14.81 -14.43
C ARG A 558 -17.34 15.60 -13.34
N LEU A 559 -16.39 14.99 -12.62
CA LEU A 559 -15.58 15.70 -11.61
C LEU A 559 -14.88 16.93 -12.21
N ALA A 560 -14.43 16.87 -13.47
CA ALA A 560 -13.81 18.02 -14.14
C ALA A 560 -14.75 19.23 -14.29
N ALA A 561 -16.06 18.97 -14.38
CA ALA A 561 -17.09 20.00 -14.56
C ALA A 561 -17.82 20.36 -13.25
N ALA A 562 -17.86 19.46 -12.27
CA ALA A 562 -18.59 19.65 -11.01
C ALA A 562 -17.80 20.51 -10.01
N ASP A 563 -16.48 20.37 -9.96
CA ASP A 563 -15.62 21.11 -9.04
C ASP A 563 -14.41 21.68 -9.78
N THR A 564 -14.51 22.95 -10.15
CA THR A 564 -13.41 23.71 -10.78
C THR A 564 -12.46 24.33 -9.76
N THR A 565 -12.81 24.26 -8.47
CA THR A 565 -12.07 24.90 -7.37
C THR A 565 -11.02 23.98 -6.76
N SER A 566 -11.18 22.66 -6.89
CA SER A 566 -10.20 21.67 -6.48
C SER A 566 -9.58 20.92 -7.66
N CYS A 567 -8.51 20.19 -7.40
CA CYS A 567 -7.85 19.34 -8.41
C CYS A 567 -8.30 17.87 -8.33
N ILE A 568 -9.45 17.59 -7.70
CA ILE A 568 -9.92 16.22 -7.46
C ILE A 568 -10.10 15.41 -8.74
N TYR A 569 -10.53 16.06 -9.82
CA TYR A 569 -10.58 15.46 -11.15
C TYR A 569 -9.23 14.86 -11.55
N LEU A 570 -8.17 15.66 -11.50
CA LEU A 570 -6.85 15.26 -11.97
C LEU A 570 -6.25 14.18 -11.07
N ILE A 571 -6.51 14.27 -9.76
CA ILE A 571 -6.09 13.25 -8.78
C ILE A 571 -6.78 11.91 -9.10
N SER A 572 -8.12 11.93 -9.24
CA SER A 572 -8.91 10.73 -9.54
C SER A 572 -8.53 10.14 -10.90
N ALA A 573 -8.31 10.99 -11.91
CA ALA A 573 -7.87 10.55 -13.23
C ALA A 573 -6.50 9.86 -13.20
N THR A 574 -5.56 10.44 -12.45
CA THR A 574 -4.21 9.89 -12.23
C THR A 574 -4.25 8.51 -11.57
N GLU A 575 -5.10 8.37 -10.56
CA GLU A 575 -5.17 7.17 -9.74
C GLU A 575 -5.87 6.02 -10.48
N TYR A 576 -6.96 6.30 -11.20
CA TYR A 576 -7.87 5.25 -11.66
C TYR A 576 -7.85 4.97 -13.16
N LEU A 577 -7.52 5.93 -14.04
CA LEU A 577 -7.60 5.72 -15.49
C LEU A 577 -6.63 4.63 -15.99
N PHE A 578 -5.51 4.44 -15.31
CA PHE A 578 -4.60 3.35 -15.63
C PHE A 578 -5.23 1.96 -15.41
N HIS A 579 -5.94 1.79 -14.30
CA HIS A 579 -6.68 0.55 -14.01
C HIS A 579 -7.82 0.33 -15.00
N VAL A 580 -8.55 1.40 -15.35
CA VAL A 580 -9.62 1.35 -16.35
C VAL A 580 -9.06 0.92 -17.71
N LEU A 581 -7.96 1.53 -18.17
CA LEU A 581 -7.35 1.18 -19.45
C LEU A 581 -6.93 -0.28 -19.50
N ASP A 582 -6.34 -0.78 -18.41
CA ASP A 582 -5.92 -2.18 -18.31
C ASP A 582 -7.09 -3.16 -18.46
N VAL A 583 -8.22 -2.87 -17.82
CA VAL A 583 -9.44 -3.68 -17.95
C VAL A 583 -10.01 -3.56 -19.37
N LEU A 584 -10.02 -2.37 -19.96
CA LEU A 584 -10.47 -2.17 -21.34
C LEU A 584 -9.62 -2.93 -22.35
N VAL A 585 -8.30 -3.03 -22.15
CA VAL A 585 -7.41 -3.89 -22.96
C VAL A 585 -7.88 -5.35 -22.87
N MET A 586 -8.17 -5.86 -21.67
CA MET A 586 -8.69 -7.23 -21.51
C MET A 586 -10.05 -7.42 -22.18
N LEU A 587 -10.97 -6.46 -22.03
CA LEU A 587 -12.29 -6.49 -22.67
C LEU A 587 -12.18 -6.46 -24.21
N SER A 588 -11.16 -5.79 -24.76
CA SER A 588 -10.91 -5.75 -26.20
C SER A 588 -10.46 -7.09 -26.81
N LEU A 589 -10.03 -8.02 -25.95
CA LEU A 589 -9.67 -9.40 -26.32
C LEU A 589 -10.83 -10.39 -26.12
N SER A 590 -12.01 -9.90 -25.75
CA SER A 590 -13.21 -10.73 -25.51
C SER A 590 -13.69 -11.46 -26.77
N PRO A 591 -14.29 -12.65 -26.64
CA PRO A 591 -15.00 -13.30 -27.73
C PRO A 591 -16.28 -12.54 -28.16
N ASN A 592 -16.84 -11.70 -27.29
CA ASN A 592 -18.05 -10.92 -27.58
C ASN A 592 -17.74 -9.68 -28.43
N LYS A 593 -18.15 -9.69 -29.70
CA LYS A 593 -17.89 -8.62 -30.68
C LYS A 593 -18.44 -7.25 -30.26
N GLN A 594 -19.57 -7.19 -29.55
CA GLN A 594 -20.15 -5.94 -29.10
C GLN A 594 -19.28 -5.31 -28.00
N ILE A 595 -18.87 -6.12 -27.02
CA ILE A 595 -17.96 -5.70 -25.94
C ILE A 595 -16.63 -5.23 -26.52
N VAL A 596 -16.08 -5.94 -27.50
CA VAL A 596 -14.83 -5.52 -28.18
C VAL A 596 -14.99 -4.15 -28.85
N LYS A 597 -16.12 -3.90 -29.52
CA LYS A 597 -16.39 -2.63 -30.20
C LYS A 597 -16.48 -1.47 -29.19
N GLU A 598 -17.22 -1.66 -28.10
CA GLU A 598 -17.38 -0.66 -27.05
C GLU A 598 -16.06 -0.41 -26.29
N ALA A 599 -15.38 -1.48 -25.88
CA ALA A 599 -14.10 -1.39 -25.19
C ALA A 599 -13.07 -0.62 -26.02
N LYS A 600 -12.95 -0.88 -27.33
CA LYS A 600 -12.03 -0.14 -28.21
C LYS A 600 -12.38 1.35 -28.32
N SER A 601 -13.67 1.70 -28.39
CA SER A 601 -14.12 3.09 -28.38
C SER A 601 -13.74 3.80 -27.07
N MET A 602 -13.96 3.12 -25.95
CA MET A 602 -13.64 3.63 -24.62
C MET A 602 -12.14 3.70 -24.34
N MET A 603 -11.34 2.77 -24.88
CA MET A 603 -9.87 2.82 -24.78
C MET A 603 -9.35 4.12 -25.36
N LYS A 604 -9.87 4.54 -26.53
CA LYS A 604 -9.49 5.81 -27.14
C LYS A 604 -9.83 6.98 -26.20
N SER A 605 -11.07 7.02 -25.71
CA SER A 605 -11.50 8.02 -24.72
C SER A 605 -10.59 8.07 -23.48
N CYS A 606 -10.24 6.90 -22.93
CA CYS A 606 -9.37 6.80 -21.76
C CYS A 606 -7.93 7.26 -22.05
N LEU A 607 -7.40 6.95 -23.23
CA LEU A 607 -6.08 7.42 -23.68
C LEU A 607 -6.05 8.93 -23.87
N ASP A 608 -7.09 9.49 -24.48
CA ASP A 608 -7.21 10.94 -24.69
C ASP A 608 -7.18 11.66 -23.32
N GLU A 609 -7.89 11.15 -22.31
CA GLU A 609 -7.84 11.69 -20.93
C GLU A 609 -6.46 11.51 -20.28
N LEU A 610 -5.83 10.33 -20.43
CA LEU A 610 -4.48 10.08 -19.90
C LEU A 610 -3.44 11.00 -20.55
N ASP A 611 -3.56 11.27 -21.85
CA ASP A 611 -2.68 12.19 -22.57
C ASP A 611 -2.89 13.64 -22.13
N LEU A 612 -4.14 14.05 -21.84
CA LEU A 612 -4.44 15.36 -21.24
C LEU A 612 -3.78 15.51 -19.86
N VAL A 613 -3.88 14.49 -19.00
CA VAL A 613 -3.22 14.46 -17.69
C VAL A 613 -1.70 14.46 -17.84
N GLY A 614 -1.16 13.67 -18.76
CA GLY A 614 0.28 13.60 -19.06
C GLY A 614 0.86 14.92 -19.56
N CYS A 615 0.12 15.63 -20.42
CA CYS A 615 0.52 16.96 -20.90
C CYS A 615 0.58 17.98 -19.76
N ALA A 616 -0.38 17.95 -18.83
CA ALA A 616 -0.34 18.79 -17.62
C ALA A 616 0.89 18.49 -16.73
N GLN A 617 1.48 17.31 -16.85
CA GLN A 617 2.67 16.86 -16.13
C GLN A 617 3.98 17.04 -16.92
N GLY A 618 3.93 17.72 -18.06
CA GLY A 618 5.11 18.01 -18.88
C GLY A 618 5.61 16.82 -19.68
N TYR A 619 4.81 15.76 -19.79
CA TYR A 619 5.04 14.69 -20.76
C TYR A 619 4.29 15.02 -22.04
N GLN A 620 5.03 15.19 -23.15
CA GLN A 620 4.45 15.21 -24.49
C GLN A 620 4.67 13.83 -25.12
N PRO A 621 3.61 13.08 -25.45
CA PRO A 621 3.75 11.83 -26.17
C PRO A 621 4.55 12.05 -27.45
N LEU A 622 5.54 11.19 -27.74
CA LEU A 622 6.18 11.22 -29.05
C LEU A 622 5.10 11.00 -30.12
N GLN A 623 4.80 12.04 -30.91
CA GLN A 623 3.84 11.98 -32.01
C GLN A 623 4.13 10.78 -32.92
N SER A 624 3.08 10.27 -33.57
CA SER A 624 3.01 9.03 -34.36
C SER A 624 3.84 9.00 -35.65
N LYS A 625 5.06 9.53 -35.66
CA LYS A 625 6.02 9.33 -36.74
C LYS A 625 6.54 7.90 -36.71
N THR A 626 6.78 7.30 -37.87
CA THR A 626 7.25 5.92 -38.02
C THR A 626 8.57 5.64 -37.27
N SER A 627 9.38 6.67 -37.02
CA SER A 627 10.57 6.60 -36.15
C SER A 627 10.21 6.41 -34.67
N ALA A 628 9.18 7.08 -34.15
CA ALA A 628 8.73 6.98 -32.76
C ALA A 628 8.21 5.58 -32.42
N LYS A 629 7.53 4.90 -33.37
CA LYS A 629 7.10 3.50 -33.20
C LYS A 629 8.29 2.53 -33.07
N LYS A 630 9.37 2.76 -33.83
CA LYS A 630 10.61 1.97 -33.70
C LYS A 630 11.29 2.25 -32.37
N THR A 631 11.36 3.51 -31.94
CA THR A 631 11.92 3.90 -30.65
C THR A 631 11.16 3.30 -29.46
N ARG A 632 9.81 3.31 -29.48
CA ARG A 632 8.97 2.64 -28.46
C ARG A 632 9.20 1.13 -28.41
N LYS A 633 9.23 0.46 -29.57
CA LYS A 633 9.52 -0.99 -29.65
C LYS A 633 10.92 -1.35 -29.13
N VAL A 634 11.92 -0.52 -29.39
CA VAL A 634 13.29 -0.72 -28.90
C VAL A 634 13.38 -0.53 -27.38
N ARG A 635 12.61 0.41 -26.81
CA ARG A 635 12.60 0.74 -25.38
C ARG A 635 11.74 -0.19 -24.52
N MET A 636 10.79 -0.90 -25.13
CA MET A 636 9.98 -1.95 -24.49
C MET A 636 10.37 -3.36 -24.95
N LYS A 637 11.62 -3.55 -25.40
CA LYS A 637 12.13 -4.85 -25.86
C LYS A 637 11.97 -5.88 -24.73
N ASP A 638 11.35 -7.01 -25.05
CA ASP A 638 11.05 -8.10 -24.10
C ASP A 638 10.20 -7.69 -22.88
N CYS A 639 9.35 -6.66 -23.02
CA CYS A 639 8.58 -6.09 -21.90
C CYS A 639 9.47 -5.65 -20.73
N ARG A 640 10.65 -5.10 -21.04
CA ARG A 640 11.55 -4.47 -20.07
C ARG A 640 11.55 -2.96 -20.32
N LEU A 641 11.41 -2.19 -19.24
CA LEU A 641 11.56 -0.74 -19.25
C LEU A 641 12.91 -0.37 -18.67
N ASP A 642 13.53 0.63 -19.28
CA ASP A 642 14.70 1.30 -18.74
C ASP A 642 14.22 2.39 -17.77
N VAL A 643 14.31 2.12 -16.47
CA VAL A 643 13.86 3.07 -15.42
C VAL A 643 14.71 4.34 -15.45
N ASP A 644 16.01 4.21 -15.73
CA ASP A 644 16.94 5.32 -15.80
C ASP A 644 16.58 6.26 -16.98
N TYR A 645 16.07 5.69 -18.09
CA TYR A 645 15.52 6.49 -19.18
C TYR A 645 14.35 7.39 -18.75
N TYR A 646 13.47 6.90 -17.86
CA TYR A 646 12.29 7.67 -17.45
C TYR A 646 12.59 8.72 -16.37
N ASP A 647 13.68 8.58 -15.62
CA ASP A 647 14.04 9.54 -14.56
C ASP A 647 14.34 10.95 -15.10
N GLN A 648 14.69 11.08 -16.38
CA GLN A 648 14.89 12.39 -17.02
C GLN A 648 13.60 13.23 -17.13
N PHE A 649 12.43 12.61 -17.06
CA PHE A 649 11.14 13.32 -17.17
C PHE A 649 10.76 13.95 -15.83
N PRO A 650 10.02 15.08 -15.83
CA PRO A 650 9.50 15.65 -14.60
C PRO A 650 8.65 14.69 -13.78
N HIS A 651 7.98 13.75 -14.46
CA HIS A 651 7.09 12.77 -13.87
C HIS A 651 7.36 11.37 -14.48
N PRO A 652 8.40 10.67 -13.99
CA PRO A 652 8.86 9.41 -14.58
C PRO A 652 7.78 8.33 -14.68
N TRP A 653 6.95 8.19 -13.63
CA TRP A 653 5.84 7.24 -13.60
C TRP A 653 4.83 7.49 -14.73
N PHE A 654 4.38 8.73 -14.94
CA PHE A 654 3.43 9.02 -16.01
C PHE A 654 4.03 8.81 -17.39
N ALA A 655 5.28 9.22 -17.61
CA ALA A 655 5.94 9.01 -18.89
C ALA A 655 6.00 7.50 -19.22
N MET A 656 6.34 6.68 -18.22
CA MET A 656 6.39 5.23 -18.33
C MET A 656 5.00 4.63 -18.59
N VAL A 657 4.00 5.02 -17.80
CA VAL A 657 2.62 4.53 -17.92
C VAL A 657 1.98 4.96 -19.24
N SER A 658 2.22 6.18 -19.71
CA SER A 658 1.71 6.66 -21.00
C SER A 658 2.33 5.87 -22.15
N ASP A 659 3.66 5.70 -22.19
CA ASP A 659 4.31 4.87 -23.22
C ASP A 659 3.81 3.42 -23.20
N ALA A 660 3.63 2.84 -22.01
CA ALA A 660 3.05 1.51 -21.87
C ALA A 660 1.61 1.45 -22.38
N SER A 661 0.78 2.42 -21.99
CA SER A 661 -0.61 2.55 -22.41
C SER A 661 -0.73 2.56 -23.94
N HIS A 662 0.05 3.44 -24.60
CA HIS A 662 0.11 3.51 -26.06
C HIS A 662 0.66 2.24 -26.73
N TYR A 663 1.57 1.53 -26.06
CA TYR A 663 2.11 0.28 -26.59
C TYR A 663 1.05 -0.83 -26.61
N PHE A 664 0.35 -1.03 -25.49
CA PHE A 664 -0.66 -2.09 -25.37
C PHE A 664 -1.92 -1.83 -26.21
N THR A 665 -2.30 -0.57 -26.41
CA THR A 665 -3.46 -0.21 -27.25
C THR A 665 -3.18 -0.21 -28.76
N SER A 666 -1.90 -0.23 -29.15
CA SER A 666 -1.48 -0.26 -30.56
C SER A 666 -1.30 -1.66 -31.13
N ARG A 667 -1.40 -2.69 -30.29
CA ARG A 667 -1.42 -4.11 -30.69
C ARG A 667 -2.82 -4.49 -31.14
#